data_AF-A0AAD6SLM7-F1
#
_entry.id   AF-A0AAD6SLM7-F1
#
_cell.length_a   1.000
_cell.length_b   1.000
_cell.length_c   1.000
_cell.angle_alpha   90.00
_cell.angle_beta   90.00
_cell.angle_gamma   90.00
#
_symmetry.space_group_name_H-M   'P 1'
#
loop_
_entity.id
_entity.type
_entity.pdbx_description
1 polymer ?
#
loop_
_entity_poly.entity_id
_entity_poly.type
_entity_poly.pdbx_seq_one_letter_code
_entity_poly.pdbx_strand_id
1 'polypeptide(L)'
;MDLHNILNEETPGAALVDISSQILSLTALLHPTGPVLATPDVQVLLDDALARIQTPILLNQLDVPPQPPISPLSNPPSPYSPSFELREDVKITRQTTLSALYTYPPGTSVEYPQTSDQGVGHLFLMDPADVDWRNPISDFAYSLGAPNGFTQAGKKNFVEVLTDGEGKMVPCKIQHVTCQGSKICPKVNRDNMTEPHTCATRELLRERLCNDRDTRIAGASPSRDVFQKTGALFSALRKMGCSAPLCEETVYDSDEEEARDAMVLHHRRNRRGYDPKATQCEGRLLLRYDYQQQPYIKCEHYSKHNNKNHYLNMSILDGSYDIAYLEALFADQEDEIAEIEEAAISLGYGPLVECTTVCNISSQRTLCPFDHRNDEGALIQLEMETLKCECRIKVYLPFAEYRDACPKVLVVVKGIHAHPIPLPTKTPPAIKSEILDLLPRFQEDLPDLTPRRFLRNPIVKSYLALKFPVILNPTLSDLHISLANRSHLKAYIDQVRKSVYPHGTEWNGIFHLEIEQRIHRPLKDRYIRRVVDLDATLFTSHPEDEPSLVPVQKDRLRFILCMGWEGSQRLRTCQYVQSDIGFKRVIGFYEFELAGWERDAHTAVVFCRIFLNRQTAVAHQKIIQAIEDIVLEDTGTQLQWRHIHGTKIDDYGGKILQWAGDQHSGQAKGQVSFADMNVSENLS
;
A
#
# COMPACT_ATOMS: atom_id res chain seq x y z
N MET A 1 -54.97 -6.51 7.76
CA MET A 1 -54.71 -5.89 6.45
C MET A 1 -53.24 -5.53 6.46
N ASP A 2 -52.45 -6.39 5.80
CA ASP A 2 -51.01 -6.54 5.98
C ASP A 2 -50.18 -5.41 5.38
N LEU A 3 -49.25 -4.91 6.19
CA LEU A 3 -48.17 -3.97 5.85
C LEU A 3 -47.01 -4.62 5.09
N HIS A 4 -47.17 -5.86 4.63
CA HIS A 4 -46.09 -6.65 4.02
C HIS A 4 -45.80 -6.30 2.54
N ASN A 5 -46.60 -5.43 1.92
CA ASN A 5 -46.59 -5.21 0.46
C ASN A 5 -46.00 -3.86 -0.01
N ILE A 6 -45.35 -3.07 0.85
CA ILE A 6 -44.77 -1.76 0.44
C ILE A 6 -43.23 -1.75 0.45
N LEU A 7 -42.56 -2.85 0.84
CA LEU A 7 -41.09 -2.91 0.91
C LEU A 7 -40.42 -3.79 -0.17
N ASN A 8 -41.16 -4.26 -1.19
CA ASN A 8 -40.61 -5.07 -2.29
C ASN A 8 -40.73 -4.39 -3.66
N GLU A 9 -40.31 -3.12 -3.77
CA GLU A 9 -39.91 -2.60 -5.08
C GLU A 9 -38.39 -2.81 -5.25
N GLU A 10 -38.06 -4.04 -5.66
CA GLU A 10 -36.78 -4.32 -6.30
C GLU A 10 -36.65 -3.40 -7.52
N THR A 11 -35.58 -2.61 -7.54
CA THR A 11 -35.13 -1.99 -8.79
C THR A 11 -34.91 -3.12 -9.80
N PRO A 12 -35.39 -3.01 -11.06
CA PRO A 12 -35.12 -4.05 -12.04
C PRO A 12 -33.62 -4.08 -12.28
N GLY A 13 -32.94 -5.05 -11.67
CA GLY A 13 -31.56 -5.35 -11.98
C GLY A 13 -31.48 -5.59 -13.48
N ALA A 14 -30.63 -4.83 -14.17
CA ALA A 14 -30.38 -5.02 -15.58
C ALA A 14 -30.00 -6.49 -15.79
N ALA A 15 -30.91 -7.25 -16.43
CA ALA A 15 -30.68 -8.65 -16.72
C ALA A 15 -29.39 -8.75 -17.54
N LEU A 16 -28.35 -9.34 -16.94
CA LEU A 16 -27.10 -9.60 -17.64
C LEU A 16 -27.40 -10.66 -18.70
N VAL A 17 -27.39 -10.23 -19.97
CA VAL A 17 -27.56 -11.10 -21.12
C VAL A 17 -26.19 -11.68 -21.47
N ASP A 18 -26.09 -13.00 -21.51
CA ASP A 18 -24.90 -13.69 -22.04
C ASP A 18 -24.83 -13.45 -23.56
N ILE A 19 -23.82 -12.70 -23.97
CA ILE A 19 -23.58 -12.35 -25.38
C ILE A 19 -22.40 -13.12 -26.00
N SER A 20 -21.92 -14.18 -25.34
CA SER A 20 -20.72 -14.92 -25.76
C SER A 20 -20.85 -15.49 -27.19
N SER A 21 -22.07 -15.93 -27.57
CA SER A 21 -22.36 -16.45 -28.91
C SER A 21 -22.30 -15.37 -30.00
N GLN A 22 -22.73 -14.15 -29.68
CA GLN A 22 -22.69 -13.00 -30.57
C GLN A 22 -21.25 -12.51 -30.73
N ILE A 23 -20.45 -12.54 -29.66
CA ILE A 23 -19.02 -12.21 -29.72
C ILE A 23 -18.27 -13.24 -30.58
N LEU A 24 -18.49 -14.54 -30.40
CA LEU A 24 -17.90 -15.58 -31.26
C LEU A 24 -18.27 -15.41 -32.74
N SER A 25 -19.51 -15.03 -33.03
CA SER A 25 -19.99 -14.76 -34.39
C SER A 25 -19.33 -13.50 -34.99
N LEU A 26 -19.09 -12.47 -34.19
CA LEU A 26 -18.34 -11.27 -34.56
C LEU A 26 -16.85 -11.57 -34.81
N THR A 27 -16.22 -12.41 -33.98
CA THR A 27 -14.82 -12.82 -34.16
C THR A 27 -14.61 -13.60 -35.46
N ALA A 28 -15.58 -14.42 -35.87
CA ALA A 28 -15.56 -15.10 -37.16
C ALA A 28 -15.66 -14.14 -38.37
N LEU A 29 -16.30 -12.97 -38.19
CA LEU A 29 -16.38 -11.92 -39.22
C LEU A 29 -15.12 -11.04 -39.28
N LEU A 30 -14.32 -10.99 -38.21
CA LEU A 30 -13.05 -10.23 -38.14
C LEU A 30 -11.87 -10.96 -38.81
N HIS A 31 -12.01 -12.25 -39.12
CA HIS A 31 -11.08 -13.02 -39.94
C HIS A 31 -11.75 -13.53 -41.23
N PRO A 32 -12.20 -12.64 -42.12
CA PRO A 32 -12.84 -13.09 -43.35
C PRO A 32 -11.78 -13.67 -44.28
N THR A 33 -12.05 -14.84 -44.87
CA THR A 33 -11.19 -15.48 -45.88
C THR A 33 -11.27 -14.79 -47.25
N GLY A 34 -11.78 -13.56 -47.31
CA GLY A 34 -11.95 -12.74 -48.51
C GLY A 34 -12.52 -11.34 -48.20
N PRO A 35 -12.70 -10.47 -49.22
CA PRO A 35 -13.23 -9.12 -49.01
C PRO A 35 -14.71 -9.16 -48.59
N VAL A 36 -15.03 -8.49 -47.47
CA VAL A 36 -16.39 -8.31 -46.99
C VAL A 36 -16.98 -7.07 -47.66
N LEU A 37 -17.97 -7.27 -48.52
CA LEU A 37 -18.69 -6.18 -49.18
C LEU A 37 -19.89 -5.78 -48.33
N ALA A 38 -19.97 -4.52 -47.95
CA ALA A 38 -21.08 -3.93 -47.21
C ALA A 38 -21.72 -2.79 -48.01
N THR A 39 -23.01 -2.55 -47.79
CA THR A 39 -23.69 -1.38 -48.36
C THR A 39 -23.21 -0.10 -47.65
N PRO A 40 -23.28 1.07 -48.30
CA PRO A 40 -22.88 2.34 -47.69
C PRO A 40 -23.56 2.61 -46.35
N ASP A 41 -24.84 2.25 -46.21
CA ASP A 41 -25.59 2.42 -44.96
C ASP A 41 -25.05 1.54 -43.82
N VAL A 42 -24.58 0.32 -44.14
CA VAL A 42 -23.99 -0.60 -43.15
C VAL A 42 -22.59 -0.14 -42.75
N GLN A 43 -21.84 0.45 -43.68
CA GLN A 43 -20.56 1.09 -43.38
C GLN A 43 -20.75 2.26 -42.41
N VAL A 44 -21.72 3.14 -42.66
CA VAL A 44 -22.02 4.28 -41.77
C VAL A 44 -22.42 3.82 -40.37
N LEU A 45 -23.23 2.77 -40.26
CA LEU A 45 -23.62 2.21 -38.96
C LEU A 45 -22.44 1.54 -38.22
N LEU A 46 -21.54 0.89 -38.96
CA LEU A 46 -20.34 0.28 -38.39
C LEU A 46 -19.35 1.35 -37.89
N ASP A 47 -19.20 2.44 -38.64
CA ASP A 47 -18.37 3.59 -38.27
C ASP A 47 -18.94 4.30 -37.03
N ASP A 48 -20.26 4.47 -36.91
CA ASP A 48 -20.90 5.05 -35.72
C ASP A 48 -20.74 4.13 -34.48
N ALA A 49 -20.87 2.82 -34.66
CA ALA A 49 -20.66 1.86 -33.59
C ALA A 49 -19.20 1.83 -33.11
N LEU A 50 -18.23 1.84 -34.03
CA LEU A 50 -16.81 1.93 -33.71
C LEU A 50 -16.47 3.24 -33.00
N ALA A 51 -17.04 4.35 -33.44
CA ALA A 51 -16.85 5.66 -32.80
C ALA A 51 -17.34 5.65 -31.34
N ARG A 52 -18.49 5.01 -31.04
CA ARG A 52 -19.04 4.87 -29.68
C ARG A 52 -18.23 3.93 -28.78
N ILE A 53 -17.61 2.89 -29.36
CA ILE A 53 -16.74 1.96 -28.61
C ILE A 53 -15.38 2.61 -28.31
N GLN A 54 -14.90 3.47 -29.21
CA GLN A 54 -13.61 4.15 -29.05
C GLN A 54 -13.67 5.44 -28.23
N THR A 55 -14.87 5.96 -27.90
CA THR A 55 -15.00 7.12 -27.01
C THR A 55 -14.90 6.70 -25.55
N PRO A 56 -13.95 7.23 -24.75
CA PRO A 56 -14.00 7.07 -23.31
C PRO A 56 -15.24 7.78 -22.77
N ILE A 57 -15.95 7.18 -21.82
CA ILE A 57 -17.03 7.84 -21.06
C ILE A 57 -16.45 9.10 -20.39
N LEU A 58 -16.62 10.24 -21.07
CA LEU A 58 -16.26 11.58 -20.62
C LEU A 58 -17.54 12.26 -20.12
N LEU A 59 -17.78 12.14 -18.82
CA LEU A 59 -18.56 13.15 -18.10
C LEU A 59 -17.68 14.40 -17.97
N ASN A 60 -18.21 15.53 -18.45
CA ASN A 60 -17.71 16.91 -18.43
C ASN A 60 -17.15 17.42 -19.77
N GLN A 61 -18.03 18.04 -20.56
CA GLN A 61 -17.67 18.94 -21.66
C GLN A 61 -17.42 20.35 -21.10
N LEU A 62 -16.22 20.89 -21.36
CA LEU A 62 -16.03 22.31 -21.64
C LEU A 62 -15.17 22.40 -22.90
N ASP A 63 -15.63 23.22 -23.85
CA ASP A 63 -15.14 23.38 -25.21
C ASP A 63 -13.63 23.68 -25.32
N VAL A 64 -12.93 22.92 -26.17
CA VAL A 64 -11.60 23.28 -26.69
C VAL A 64 -11.59 23.10 -28.22
N PRO A 65 -11.07 24.05 -29.02
CA PRO A 65 -11.14 23.98 -30.48
C PRO A 65 -10.17 22.93 -31.09
N PRO A 66 -10.39 22.52 -32.36
CA PRO A 66 -9.69 21.38 -32.96
C PRO A 66 -8.24 21.71 -33.31
N GLN A 67 -7.30 20.84 -32.93
CA GLN A 67 -5.90 20.89 -33.35
C GLN A 67 -5.66 20.20 -34.72
N PRO A 68 -4.66 20.64 -35.51
CA PRO A 68 -4.34 20.13 -36.84
C PRO A 68 -3.65 18.74 -36.81
N PRO A 69 -3.58 18.03 -37.96
CA PRO A 69 -3.22 16.61 -38.01
C PRO A 69 -1.75 16.33 -37.64
N ILE A 70 -1.59 15.26 -36.87
CA ILE A 70 -0.35 14.75 -36.28
C ILE A 70 0.54 14.12 -37.36
N SER A 71 1.79 14.59 -37.47
CA SER A 71 2.88 13.93 -38.21
C SER A 71 3.51 12.81 -37.36
N PRO A 72 4.16 11.80 -37.98
CA PRO A 72 4.67 10.61 -37.27
C PRO A 72 5.67 10.99 -36.17
N LEU A 73 5.32 10.59 -34.95
CA LEU A 73 6.05 10.84 -33.70
C LEU A 73 7.49 10.35 -33.78
N SER A 74 8.42 11.29 -33.87
CA SER A 74 9.67 11.16 -33.10
C SER A 74 9.27 11.27 -31.63
N ASN A 75 9.53 10.26 -30.82
CA ASN A 75 9.26 10.31 -29.38
C ASN A 75 9.87 11.59 -28.79
N PRO A 76 9.14 12.37 -27.98
CA PRO A 76 9.74 13.50 -27.32
C PRO A 76 10.88 13.01 -26.41
N PRO A 77 12.02 13.72 -26.37
CA PRO A 77 13.06 13.42 -25.39
C PRO A 77 12.47 13.45 -23.99
N SER A 78 12.99 12.59 -23.11
CA SER A 78 12.70 12.63 -21.67
C SER A 78 12.79 14.10 -21.20
N PRO A 79 11.79 14.64 -20.47
CA PRO A 79 11.84 16.00 -19.93
C PRO A 79 12.98 16.23 -18.91
N TYR A 80 13.83 15.21 -18.71
CA TYR A 80 14.98 15.19 -17.81
C TYR A 80 16.29 14.92 -18.56
N SER A 81 16.47 15.36 -19.80
CA SER A 81 17.84 15.52 -20.33
C SER A 81 18.43 16.79 -19.73
N PRO A 82 19.30 16.72 -18.71
CA PRO A 82 19.84 17.93 -18.12
C PRO A 82 20.67 18.67 -19.16
N SER A 83 20.37 19.95 -19.37
CA SER A 83 21.31 20.82 -20.08
C SER A 83 22.58 20.90 -19.24
N PHE A 84 23.74 20.62 -19.82
CA PHE A 84 25.02 20.72 -19.14
C PHE A 84 26.07 21.37 -20.03
N GLU A 85 27.06 21.96 -19.40
CA GLU A 85 28.30 22.36 -20.08
C GLU A 85 29.35 21.27 -19.88
N LEU A 86 29.99 20.84 -20.97
CA LEU A 86 31.05 19.84 -20.95
C LEU A 86 32.41 20.52 -21.15
N ARG A 87 33.39 20.15 -20.33
CA ARG A 87 34.81 20.47 -20.52
C ARG A 87 35.63 19.19 -20.41
N GLU A 88 36.61 19.02 -21.27
CA GLU A 88 37.48 17.84 -21.29
C GLU A 88 38.84 18.15 -20.66
N ASP A 89 39.53 17.12 -20.17
CA ASP A 89 40.89 17.19 -19.62
C ASP A 89 41.08 18.26 -18.54
N VAL A 90 40.12 18.33 -17.60
CA VAL A 90 40.10 19.37 -16.56
C VAL A 90 40.95 18.97 -15.36
N LYS A 91 41.98 19.76 -15.10
CA LYS A 91 42.77 19.64 -13.87
C LYS A 91 41.96 20.14 -12.66
N ILE A 92 41.90 19.35 -11.61
CA ILE A 92 41.19 19.72 -10.38
C ILE A 92 42.10 19.84 -9.16
N THR A 93 43.23 19.11 -9.17
CA THR A 93 44.29 19.23 -8.17
C THR A 93 45.65 18.99 -8.84
N ARG A 94 46.76 19.20 -8.11
CA ARG A 94 48.11 18.88 -8.62
C ARG A 94 48.28 17.44 -9.10
N GLN A 95 47.52 16.49 -8.55
CA GLN A 95 47.65 15.05 -8.83
C GLN A 95 46.45 14.44 -9.56
N THR A 96 45.42 15.23 -9.85
CA THR A 96 44.17 14.70 -10.44
C THR A 96 43.72 15.58 -11.60
N THR A 97 43.67 14.95 -12.77
CA THR A 97 43.04 15.46 -13.99
C THR A 97 41.84 14.57 -14.29
N LEU A 98 40.71 15.19 -14.63
CA LEU A 98 39.48 14.52 -15.01
C LEU A 98 39.43 14.40 -16.53
N SER A 99 38.95 13.27 -17.05
CA SER A 99 38.75 13.13 -18.50
C SER A 99 37.64 14.04 -19.02
N ALA A 100 36.60 14.23 -18.21
CA ALA A 100 35.48 15.12 -18.49
C ALA A 100 34.96 15.79 -17.23
N LEU A 101 34.42 17.00 -17.36
CA LEU A 101 33.74 17.76 -16.33
C LEU A 101 32.40 18.27 -16.87
N TYR A 102 31.32 17.76 -16.30
CA TYR A 102 29.96 18.20 -16.55
C TYR A 102 29.56 19.28 -15.56
N THR A 103 29.04 20.41 -16.03
CA THR A 103 28.50 21.46 -15.17
C THR A 103 26.99 21.55 -15.35
N TYR A 104 26.25 21.41 -14.25
CA TYR A 104 24.80 21.35 -14.24
C TYR A 104 24.18 22.62 -13.65
N PRO A 105 23.05 23.10 -14.22
CA PRO A 105 22.31 24.22 -13.66
C PRO A 105 21.66 23.85 -12.32
N PRO A 106 21.27 24.86 -11.50
CA PRO A 106 20.58 24.64 -10.24
C PRO A 106 19.33 23.77 -10.39
N GLY A 107 19.09 22.88 -9.42
CA GLY A 107 17.94 21.97 -9.41
C GLY A 107 18.08 20.71 -10.27
N THR A 108 19.22 20.52 -10.95
CA THR A 108 19.47 19.31 -11.75
C THR A 108 19.69 18.08 -10.86
N SER A 109 18.94 17.01 -11.13
CA SER A 109 19.12 15.69 -10.50
C SER A 109 19.78 14.73 -11.51
N VAL A 110 20.81 14.00 -11.07
CA VAL A 110 21.54 13.03 -11.89
C VAL A 110 21.51 11.67 -11.20
N GLU A 111 20.85 10.69 -11.81
CA GLU A 111 20.72 9.34 -11.23
C GLU A 111 21.91 8.43 -11.56
N TYR A 112 22.43 8.55 -12.78
CA TYR A 112 23.51 7.73 -13.32
C TYR A 112 24.66 8.63 -13.77
N PRO A 113 25.53 9.09 -12.86
CA PRO A 113 26.72 9.84 -13.25
C PRO A 113 27.62 9.00 -14.17
N GLN A 114 28.23 9.65 -15.15
CA GLN A 114 29.25 9.03 -15.99
C GLN A 114 30.54 8.81 -15.18
N THR A 115 31.32 7.81 -15.56
CA THR A 115 32.59 7.49 -14.93
C THR A 115 33.66 7.15 -15.96
N SER A 116 34.92 7.12 -15.53
CA SER A 116 36.06 6.68 -16.32
C SER A 116 37.20 6.26 -15.40
N ASP A 117 38.19 5.54 -15.91
CA ASP A 117 39.39 5.18 -15.15
C ASP A 117 40.22 6.41 -14.73
N GLN A 118 40.22 7.47 -15.53
CA GLN A 118 40.87 8.74 -15.17
C GLN A 118 40.02 9.56 -14.18
N GLY A 119 38.70 9.38 -14.21
CA GLY A 119 37.72 10.05 -13.39
C GLY A 119 36.94 11.11 -14.18
N VAL A 120 35.64 11.17 -13.92
CA VAL A 120 34.72 12.17 -14.49
C VAL A 120 34.19 13.05 -13.36
N GLY A 121 34.16 14.36 -13.60
CA GLY A 121 33.61 15.35 -12.68
C GLY A 121 32.19 15.75 -13.03
N HIS A 122 31.39 15.96 -11.99
CA HIS A 122 30.01 16.44 -12.04
C HIS A 122 29.90 17.62 -11.08
N LEU A 123 29.87 18.82 -11.63
CA LEU A 123 29.81 20.09 -10.91
C LEU A 123 28.36 20.56 -10.86
N PHE A 124 27.77 20.56 -9.67
CA PHE A 124 26.40 20.98 -9.43
C PHE A 124 26.39 22.41 -8.91
N LEU A 125 25.67 23.29 -9.59
CA LEU A 125 25.31 24.60 -9.05
C LEU A 125 24.20 24.40 -8.02
N MET A 126 24.40 24.93 -6.82
CA MET A 126 23.48 24.81 -5.70
C MET A 126 22.76 26.15 -5.48
N ASP A 127 21.56 26.12 -4.91
CA ASP A 127 20.88 27.33 -4.45
C ASP A 127 21.34 27.66 -3.02
N PRO A 128 21.93 28.84 -2.76
CA PRO A 128 22.28 29.22 -1.41
C PRO A 128 21.13 29.35 -0.42
N ALA A 129 19.93 29.61 -0.92
CA ALA A 129 18.73 29.70 -0.11
C ALA A 129 18.19 28.33 0.31
N ASP A 130 18.68 27.22 -0.27
CA ASP A 130 18.29 25.87 0.14
C ASP A 130 18.86 25.54 1.53
N VAL A 131 17.98 25.57 2.53
CA VAL A 131 18.26 25.28 3.94
C VAL A 131 18.92 23.90 4.12
N ASP A 132 18.60 22.93 3.27
CA ASP A 132 19.11 21.58 3.39
C ASP A 132 20.51 21.40 2.76
N TRP A 133 20.94 22.29 1.86
CA TRP A 133 22.14 22.18 1.00
C TRP A 133 22.44 20.73 0.60
N ARG A 134 21.53 20.14 -0.16
CA ARG A 134 21.46 18.69 -0.36
C ARG A 134 22.71 18.16 -1.06
N ASN A 135 23.15 16.96 -0.68
CA ASN A 135 24.28 16.31 -1.33
C ASN A 135 23.82 15.64 -2.64
N PRO A 136 24.39 15.99 -3.82
CA PRO A 136 23.95 15.45 -5.11
C PRO A 136 24.02 13.92 -5.22
N ILE A 137 24.89 13.26 -4.44
CA ILE A 137 24.96 11.79 -4.45
C ILE A 137 23.70 11.12 -3.91
N SER A 138 22.79 11.87 -3.26
CA SER A 138 21.51 11.35 -2.78
C SER A 138 20.53 11.02 -3.91
N ASP A 139 20.76 11.58 -5.10
CA ASP A 139 20.03 11.27 -6.33
C ASP A 139 20.56 10.02 -7.03
N PHE A 140 21.75 9.53 -6.69
CA PHE A 140 22.39 8.43 -7.43
C PHE A 140 21.62 7.11 -7.25
N ALA A 141 21.34 6.45 -8.37
CA ALA A 141 20.67 5.14 -8.41
C ALA A 141 21.58 4.01 -7.93
N TYR A 142 22.90 4.19 -8.00
CA TYR A 142 23.90 3.25 -7.51
C TYR A 142 23.79 3.03 -5.99
N SER A 143 23.99 1.79 -5.55
CA SER A 143 24.06 1.46 -4.12
C SER A 143 25.39 1.95 -3.56
N LEU A 144 25.42 3.11 -2.90
CA LEU A 144 26.63 3.68 -2.30
C LEU A 144 26.85 3.17 -0.86
N GLY A 145 28.09 2.81 -0.51
CA GLY A 145 28.43 2.23 0.80
C GLY A 145 29.93 2.19 1.10
N ALA A 146 30.34 1.28 1.97
CA ALA A 146 31.72 1.14 2.43
C ALA A 146 32.66 0.62 1.31
N PRO A 147 33.94 1.05 1.24
CA PRO A 147 34.58 2.01 2.11
C PRO A 147 34.01 3.43 1.90
N ASN A 148 33.70 4.08 3.02
CA ASN A 148 33.20 5.44 3.07
C ASN A 148 33.89 6.21 4.20
N GLY A 149 33.87 7.52 4.10
CA GLY A 149 34.42 8.36 5.15
C GLY A 149 34.54 9.81 4.74
N PHE A 150 35.05 10.60 5.67
CA PHE A 150 35.28 12.03 5.49
C PHE A 150 36.75 12.34 5.77
N THR A 151 37.28 13.38 5.13
CA THR A 151 38.54 13.97 5.56
C THR A 151 38.47 14.35 7.03
N GLN A 152 39.56 14.11 7.77
CA GLN A 152 39.69 14.46 9.20
C GLN A 152 39.24 15.90 9.46
N ALA A 153 38.53 16.10 10.58
CA ALA A 153 38.06 17.41 11.00
C ALA A 153 39.22 18.42 11.05
N GLY A 154 39.04 19.59 10.42
CA GLY A 154 40.05 20.66 10.35
C GLY A 154 40.97 20.62 9.13
N LYS A 155 41.03 19.53 8.35
CA LYS A 155 41.84 19.49 7.12
C LYS A 155 41.13 20.21 5.97
N LYS A 156 41.66 21.36 5.56
CA LYS A 156 41.18 22.13 4.41
C LYS A 156 41.75 21.57 3.11
N ASN A 157 40.89 21.27 2.14
CA ASN A 157 41.29 20.86 0.79
C ASN A 157 40.87 21.95 -0.20
N PHE A 158 41.60 22.07 -1.31
CA PHE A 158 41.34 23.06 -2.35
C PHE A 158 41.29 22.37 -3.71
N VAL A 159 40.36 22.82 -4.55
CA VAL A 159 40.10 22.25 -5.87
C VAL A 159 39.94 23.42 -6.84
N GLU A 160 40.59 23.33 -8.00
CA GLU A 160 40.68 24.44 -8.97
C GLU A 160 39.30 24.91 -9.51
N VAL A 161 38.28 24.05 -9.48
CA VAL A 161 36.93 24.36 -9.98
C VAL A 161 35.98 24.92 -8.91
N LEU A 162 36.38 24.87 -7.63
CA LEU A 162 35.62 25.45 -6.51
C LEU A 162 36.24 26.79 -6.13
N THR A 163 35.75 27.86 -6.73
CA THR A 163 36.25 29.22 -6.56
C THR A 163 35.14 30.18 -6.14
N ASP A 164 35.52 31.25 -5.44
CA ASP A 164 34.66 32.38 -5.15
C ASP A 164 34.47 33.30 -6.38
N GLY A 165 33.70 34.38 -6.20
CA GLY A 165 33.44 35.38 -7.25
C GLY A 165 34.67 36.13 -7.76
N GLU A 166 35.79 36.08 -7.04
CA GLU A 166 37.08 36.66 -7.44
C GLU A 166 38.01 35.63 -8.12
N GLY A 167 37.55 34.38 -8.26
CA GLY A 167 38.32 33.29 -8.87
C GLY A 167 39.30 32.62 -7.90
N LYS A 168 39.24 32.91 -6.60
CA LYS A 168 40.11 32.29 -5.59
C LYS A 168 39.51 30.99 -5.08
N MET A 169 40.35 29.96 -4.93
CA MET A 169 39.90 28.64 -4.47
C MET A 169 39.34 28.69 -3.05
N VAL A 170 38.18 28.07 -2.85
CA VAL A 170 37.54 27.95 -1.53
C VAL A 170 37.93 26.66 -0.83
N PRO A 171 38.06 26.66 0.51
CA PRO A 171 38.34 25.44 1.25
C PRO A 171 37.10 24.52 1.29
N CYS A 172 37.33 23.23 1.09
CA CYS A 172 36.29 22.19 1.07
C CYS A 172 36.65 20.97 1.93
N LYS A 173 35.61 20.25 2.36
CA LYS A 173 35.69 18.91 2.94
C LYS A 173 35.49 17.87 1.84
N ILE A 174 36.17 16.73 1.96
CA ILE A 174 36.03 15.62 1.01
C ILE A 174 35.29 14.48 1.70
N GLN A 175 34.19 14.06 1.10
CA GLN A 175 33.52 12.79 1.40
C GLN A 175 33.93 11.78 0.34
N HIS A 176 34.17 10.53 0.72
CA HIS A 176 34.34 9.45 -0.23
C HIS A 176 33.38 8.31 0.09
N VAL A 177 32.93 7.63 -0.96
CA VAL A 177 32.00 6.50 -0.89
C VAL A 177 32.23 5.61 -2.12
N THR A 178 31.92 4.33 -2.02
CA THR A 178 32.15 3.38 -3.11
C THR A 178 30.82 2.79 -3.57
N CYS A 179 30.66 2.61 -4.88
CA CYS A 179 29.57 1.79 -5.39
C CYS A 179 29.72 0.38 -4.83
N GLN A 180 28.69 -0.16 -4.20
CA GLN A 180 28.72 -1.52 -3.67
C GLN A 180 28.58 -2.56 -4.80
N GLY A 181 28.00 -2.15 -5.93
CA GLY A 181 27.62 -3.03 -7.04
C GLY A 181 26.15 -3.50 -6.97
N SER A 182 25.89 -4.73 -7.42
CA SER A 182 24.54 -5.29 -7.55
C SER A 182 24.43 -6.70 -6.99
N LYS A 183 23.20 -7.13 -6.68
CA LYS A 183 22.87 -8.51 -6.35
C LYS A 183 22.29 -9.20 -7.58
N ILE A 184 22.73 -10.42 -7.87
CA ILE A 184 22.25 -11.25 -8.99
C ILE A 184 21.79 -12.61 -8.48
N CYS A 185 20.87 -13.25 -9.19
CA CYS A 185 20.54 -14.65 -8.92
C CYS A 185 21.71 -15.56 -9.37
N PRO A 186 22.03 -16.66 -8.65
CA PRO A 186 23.08 -17.60 -9.06
C PRO A 186 22.86 -18.25 -10.42
N LYS A 187 21.60 -18.43 -10.84
CA LYS A 187 21.23 -19.02 -12.15
C LYS A 187 21.27 -18.01 -13.30
N VAL A 188 21.87 -16.85 -13.11
CA VAL A 188 22.07 -15.86 -14.18
C VAL A 188 23.38 -16.16 -14.91
N ASN A 189 23.40 -15.98 -16.23
CA ASN A 189 24.66 -15.99 -16.98
C ASN A 189 25.58 -14.85 -16.51
N ARG A 190 26.66 -15.20 -15.80
CA ARG A 190 27.55 -14.23 -15.15
C ARG A 190 28.29 -13.35 -16.14
N ASP A 191 28.71 -13.91 -17.27
CA ASP A 191 29.51 -13.19 -18.26
C ASP A 191 28.70 -12.01 -18.81
N ASN A 192 27.43 -12.24 -19.15
CA ASN A 192 26.50 -11.20 -19.62
C ASN A 192 26.22 -10.12 -18.56
N MET A 193 26.27 -10.45 -17.26
CA MET A 193 25.95 -9.50 -16.18
C MET A 193 27.15 -8.70 -15.67
N THR A 194 28.38 -9.10 -16.02
CA THR A 194 29.60 -8.39 -15.60
C THR A 194 30.13 -7.43 -16.66
N GLU A 195 29.40 -7.25 -17.76
CA GLU A 195 29.77 -6.31 -18.82
C GLU A 195 30.02 -4.91 -18.25
N PRO A 196 31.22 -4.36 -18.47
CA PRO A 196 31.61 -3.09 -17.90
C PRO A 196 30.84 -1.94 -18.57
N HIS A 197 30.41 -0.97 -17.76
CA HIS A 197 29.87 0.29 -18.27
C HIS A 197 30.49 1.51 -17.61
N THR A 198 30.64 2.57 -18.40
CA THR A 198 31.14 3.89 -17.99
C THR A 198 30.06 4.96 -18.06
N CYS A 199 28.98 4.69 -18.76
CA CYS A 199 27.80 5.55 -18.86
C CYS A 199 26.56 4.67 -18.71
N ALA A 200 25.57 5.15 -17.97
CA ALA A 200 24.26 4.54 -17.88
C ALA A 200 23.21 5.64 -18.05
N THR A 201 22.15 5.33 -18.80
CA THR A 201 21.01 6.22 -19.01
C THR A 201 19.72 5.46 -18.73
N ARG A 202 18.61 6.20 -18.56
CA ARG A 202 17.30 5.56 -18.41
C ARG A 202 16.90 4.82 -19.69
N GLU A 203 17.36 5.28 -20.85
CA GLU A 203 17.14 4.66 -22.14
C GLU A 203 17.88 3.32 -22.24
N LEU A 204 19.16 3.26 -21.85
CA LEU A 204 19.93 2.00 -21.80
C LEU A 204 19.31 1.01 -20.81
N LEU A 205 18.86 1.50 -19.65
CA LEU A 205 18.13 0.66 -18.70
C LEU A 205 16.82 0.15 -19.30
N ARG A 206 16.08 1.00 -20.03
CA ARG A 206 14.83 0.63 -20.69
C ARG A 206 15.05 -0.42 -21.76
N GLU A 207 16.08 -0.26 -22.59
CA GLU A 207 16.47 -1.22 -23.63
C GLU A 207 16.80 -2.59 -23.00
N ARG A 208 17.62 -2.60 -21.95
CA ARG A 208 17.91 -3.83 -21.21
C ARG A 208 16.63 -4.49 -20.67
N LEU A 209 15.76 -3.72 -20.02
CA LEU A 209 14.50 -4.25 -19.47
C LEU A 209 13.54 -4.72 -20.57
N CYS A 210 13.53 -4.07 -21.72
CA CYS A 210 12.81 -4.52 -22.91
C CYS A 210 13.38 -5.84 -23.40
N ASN A 211 14.70 -6.00 -23.50
CA ASN A 211 15.31 -7.27 -23.89
C ASN A 211 14.99 -8.39 -22.89
N ASP A 212 15.10 -8.13 -21.58
CA ASP A 212 14.73 -9.07 -20.52
C ASP A 212 13.24 -9.47 -20.63
N ARG A 213 12.37 -8.50 -20.95
CA ARG A 213 10.94 -8.73 -21.14
C ARG A 213 10.65 -9.48 -22.42
N ASP A 214 11.28 -9.14 -23.53
CA ASP A 214 11.02 -9.71 -24.84
C ASP A 214 11.56 -11.15 -24.89
N THR A 215 12.65 -11.45 -24.17
CA THR A 215 13.09 -12.84 -23.88
C THR A 215 12.02 -13.62 -23.13
N ARG A 216 11.32 -12.96 -22.20
CA ARG A 216 10.18 -13.58 -21.51
C ARG A 216 8.93 -13.66 -22.38
N ILE A 217 8.66 -12.71 -23.26
CA ILE A 217 7.44 -12.67 -24.10
C ILE A 217 7.57 -13.57 -25.32
N ALA A 218 8.78 -13.76 -25.88
CA ALA A 218 9.02 -14.65 -27.01
C ALA A 218 8.61 -16.11 -26.71
N GLY A 219 8.56 -16.49 -25.43
CA GLY A 219 7.99 -17.74 -24.94
C GLY A 219 6.71 -17.56 -24.12
N ALA A 220 5.93 -16.50 -24.34
CA ALA A 220 4.63 -16.32 -23.69
C ALA A 220 3.60 -17.26 -24.33
N SER A 221 3.09 -18.20 -23.53
CA SER A 221 2.05 -19.14 -23.93
C SER A 221 1.08 -19.33 -22.75
N PRO A 222 -0.18 -19.73 -23.02
CA PRO A 222 -1.09 -20.14 -21.95
C PRO A 222 -0.50 -21.24 -21.06
N SER A 223 0.28 -22.17 -21.64
CA SER A 223 0.94 -23.23 -20.88
C SER A 223 1.96 -22.69 -19.88
N ARG A 224 2.74 -21.67 -20.27
CA ARG A 224 3.68 -20.99 -19.37
C ARG A 224 2.96 -20.28 -18.23
N ASP A 225 1.89 -19.57 -18.51
CA ASP A 225 1.14 -18.83 -17.48
C ASP A 225 0.54 -19.80 -16.45
N VAL A 226 -0.04 -20.90 -16.92
CA VAL A 226 -0.54 -21.98 -16.06
C VAL A 226 0.61 -22.59 -15.25
N PHE A 227 1.75 -22.93 -15.87
CA PHE A 227 2.90 -23.48 -15.18
C PHE A 227 3.45 -22.55 -14.09
N GLN A 228 3.64 -21.26 -14.40
CA GLN A 228 4.12 -20.27 -13.45
C GLN A 228 3.13 -20.04 -12.29
N LYS A 229 1.83 -19.99 -12.60
CA LYS A 229 0.78 -19.87 -11.58
C LYS A 229 0.73 -21.10 -10.67
N THR A 230 0.98 -22.29 -11.23
CA THR A 230 1.08 -23.57 -10.52
C THR A 230 2.27 -23.60 -9.57
N GLY A 231 3.47 -23.29 -10.07
CA GLY A 231 4.66 -23.17 -9.24
C GLY A 231 4.47 -22.14 -8.12
N ALA A 232 3.92 -20.96 -8.44
CA ALA A 232 3.67 -19.92 -7.44
C ALA A 232 2.67 -20.36 -6.35
N LEU A 233 1.62 -21.11 -6.70
CA LEU A 233 0.70 -21.70 -5.74
C LEU A 233 1.44 -22.68 -4.82
N PHE A 234 2.17 -23.65 -5.39
CA PHE A 234 2.91 -24.64 -4.62
C PHE A 234 3.92 -24.00 -3.67
N SER A 235 4.73 -23.05 -4.15
CA SER A 235 5.67 -22.29 -3.32
C SER A 235 4.99 -21.54 -2.18
N ALA A 236 3.80 -20.97 -2.42
CA ALA A 236 3.03 -20.28 -1.40
C ALA A 236 2.48 -21.23 -0.33
N LEU A 237 1.98 -22.40 -0.75
CA LEU A 237 1.47 -23.45 0.15
C LEU A 237 2.58 -23.99 1.04
N ARG A 238 3.73 -24.30 0.44
CA ARG A 238 4.92 -24.78 1.17
C ARG A 238 5.43 -23.74 2.19
N LYS A 239 5.43 -22.46 1.82
CA LYS A 239 5.92 -21.37 2.67
C LYS A 239 5.00 -21.02 3.84
N MET A 240 3.69 -21.06 3.61
CA MET A 240 2.69 -20.59 4.57
C MET A 240 2.04 -21.73 5.37
N GLY A 241 2.01 -22.95 4.82
CA GLY A 241 1.35 -24.09 5.42
C GLY A 241 -0.13 -23.83 5.74
N CYS A 242 -0.64 -24.54 6.75
CA CYS A 242 -1.97 -24.30 7.28
C CYS A 242 -1.95 -23.14 8.29
N SER A 243 -2.68 -22.07 8.02
CA SER A 243 -2.76 -20.90 8.92
C SER A 243 -3.69 -21.08 10.14
N ALA A 244 -4.27 -22.27 10.33
CA ALA A 244 -5.10 -22.56 11.49
C ALA A 244 -4.25 -22.64 12.78
N PRO A 245 -4.86 -22.51 13.97
CA PRO A 245 -4.18 -22.77 15.24
C PRO A 245 -3.61 -24.20 15.27
N LEU A 246 -2.54 -24.39 16.05
CA LEU A 246 -2.00 -25.73 16.33
C LEU A 246 -3.12 -26.63 16.89
N CYS A 247 -3.35 -27.78 16.26
CA CYS A 247 -4.38 -28.74 16.65
C CYS A 247 -3.73 -29.96 17.31
N GLU A 248 -3.09 -30.82 16.52
CA GLU A 248 -2.38 -32.02 16.96
C GLU A 248 -0.96 -32.02 16.37
N GLU A 249 -0.03 -32.65 17.09
CA GLU A 249 1.34 -32.80 16.61
C GLU A 249 1.36 -33.78 15.43
N THR A 250 2.01 -33.35 14.35
CA THR A 250 2.12 -34.16 13.13
C THR A 250 3.38 -35.01 13.26
N VAL A 251 3.24 -36.33 13.12
CA VAL A 251 4.38 -37.24 13.16
C VAL A 251 5.04 -37.23 11.79
N TYR A 252 6.28 -36.74 11.77
CA TYR A 252 7.17 -36.75 10.61
C TYR A 252 8.14 -37.93 10.73
N ASP A 253 8.57 -38.48 9.60
CA ASP A 253 9.77 -39.31 9.60
C ASP A 253 11.05 -38.44 9.72
N SER A 254 12.21 -39.07 9.89
CA SER A 254 13.48 -38.35 10.09
C SER A 254 13.85 -37.45 8.92
N ASP A 255 13.54 -37.88 7.71
CA ASP A 255 13.99 -37.24 6.48
C ASP A 255 13.06 -36.05 6.18
N GLU A 256 11.75 -36.22 6.40
CA GLU A 256 10.75 -35.16 6.38
C GLU A 256 11.03 -34.08 7.45
N GLU A 257 11.42 -34.49 8.66
CA GLU A 257 11.75 -33.56 9.73
C GLU A 257 12.98 -32.71 9.38
N GLU A 258 14.03 -33.33 8.84
CA GLU A 258 15.23 -32.62 8.39
C GLU A 258 14.91 -31.65 7.24
N ALA A 259 14.13 -32.08 6.24
CA ALA A 259 13.71 -31.25 5.13
C ALA A 259 12.86 -30.05 5.59
N ARG A 260 11.95 -30.28 6.55
CA ARG A 260 11.13 -29.24 7.16
C ARG A 260 11.97 -28.25 7.94
N ASP A 261 12.91 -28.71 8.76
CA ASP A 261 13.80 -27.87 9.56
C ASP A 261 14.71 -27.02 8.67
N ALA A 262 15.24 -27.60 7.59
CA ALA A 262 15.99 -26.87 6.57
C ALA A 262 15.12 -25.78 5.92
N MET A 263 13.88 -26.09 5.57
CA MET A 263 12.93 -25.14 4.99
C MET A 263 12.55 -24.01 5.97
N VAL A 264 12.28 -24.35 7.24
CA VAL A 264 11.99 -23.38 8.30
C VAL A 264 13.20 -22.47 8.53
N LEU A 265 14.41 -23.01 8.56
CA LEU A 265 15.64 -22.22 8.70
C LEU A 265 15.84 -21.28 7.50
N HIS A 266 15.63 -21.79 6.28
CA HIS A 266 15.66 -21.00 5.05
C HIS A 266 14.62 -19.87 5.08
N HIS A 267 13.38 -20.15 5.49
CA HIS A 267 12.34 -19.15 5.64
C HIS A 267 12.60 -18.17 6.78
N ARG A 268 13.21 -18.60 7.89
CA ARG A 268 13.59 -17.71 8.99
C ARG A 268 14.65 -16.70 8.53
N ARG A 269 15.63 -17.14 7.73
CA ARG A 269 16.60 -16.22 7.08
C ARG A 269 15.88 -15.21 6.18
N ASN A 270 14.82 -15.62 5.47
CA ASN A 270 14.01 -14.71 4.65
C ASN A 270 13.19 -13.72 5.45
N ARG A 271 12.70 -14.15 6.61
CA ARG A 271 11.91 -13.33 7.53
C ARG A 271 12.77 -12.34 8.31
N ARG A 272 14.11 -12.43 8.26
CA ARG A 272 15.04 -11.43 8.85
C ARG A 272 14.68 -11.04 10.29
N GLY A 273 14.32 -12.01 11.12
CA GLY A 273 13.97 -11.81 12.53
C GLY A 273 12.51 -11.41 12.80
N TYR A 274 11.64 -11.39 11.79
CA TYR A 274 10.20 -11.37 12.03
C TYR A 274 9.73 -12.75 12.49
N ASP A 275 9.46 -12.86 13.79
CA ASP A 275 8.83 -14.06 14.35
C ASP A 275 7.35 -14.11 13.96
N PRO A 276 6.86 -15.27 13.47
CA PRO A 276 5.44 -15.44 13.20
C PRO A 276 4.63 -15.26 14.50
N LYS A 277 3.50 -14.54 14.40
CA LYS A 277 2.70 -14.10 15.55
C LYS A 277 1.97 -15.23 16.31
N ALA A 278 1.98 -16.46 15.82
CA ALA A 278 1.30 -17.61 16.43
C ALA A 278 1.97 -18.93 16.04
N THR A 279 1.84 -19.94 16.90
CA THR A 279 2.05 -21.36 16.54
C THR A 279 0.94 -21.76 15.57
N GLN A 280 1.33 -21.99 14.32
CA GLN A 280 0.43 -22.40 13.25
C GLN A 280 0.33 -23.93 13.23
N CYS A 281 -0.74 -24.44 12.62
CA CYS A 281 -0.91 -25.85 12.36
C CYS A 281 0.26 -26.40 11.55
N GLU A 282 0.91 -27.43 12.08
CA GLU A 282 2.04 -28.13 11.45
C GLU A 282 1.58 -29.28 10.54
N GLY A 283 0.29 -29.42 10.25
CA GLY A 283 -0.21 -30.52 9.43
C GLY A 283 0.21 -30.45 7.97
N ARG A 284 0.51 -31.62 7.38
CA ARG A 284 0.82 -31.79 5.95
C ARG A 284 -0.31 -31.26 5.08
N LEU A 285 0.05 -30.59 3.98
CA LEU A 285 -0.90 -30.25 2.92
C LEU A 285 -0.91 -31.39 1.91
N LEU A 286 -2.11 -31.86 1.59
CA LEU A 286 -2.33 -33.05 0.76
C LEU A 286 -3.22 -32.68 -0.42
N LEU A 287 -2.80 -33.08 -1.61
CA LEU A 287 -3.67 -33.14 -2.79
C LEU A 287 -4.51 -34.43 -2.72
N ARG A 288 -5.83 -34.29 -2.84
CA ARG A 288 -6.82 -35.38 -2.74
C ARG A 288 -7.89 -35.20 -3.80
N TYR A 289 -8.63 -36.28 -4.09
CA TYR A 289 -9.79 -36.24 -4.97
C TYR A 289 -11.07 -36.42 -4.16
N ASP A 290 -12.11 -35.71 -4.55
CA ASP A 290 -13.43 -35.91 -3.97
C ASP A 290 -14.14 -37.13 -4.60
N TYR A 291 -15.40 -37.33 -4.21
CA TYR A 291 -16.23 -38.42 -4.72
C TYR A 291 -16.58 -38.27 -6.21
N GLN A 292 -16.36 -37.09 -6.80
CA GLN A 292 -16.52 -36.81 -8.23
C GLN A 292 -15.17 -36.87 -8.98
N GLN A 293 -14.12 -37.41 -8.33
CA GLN A 293 -12.75 -37.47 -8.87
C GLN A 293 -12.17 -36.08 -9.17
N GLN A 294 -12.60 -35.06 -8.43
CA GLN A 294 -12.11 -33.70 -8.62
C GLN A 294 -10.97 -33.40 -7.63
N PRO A 295 -9.78 -32.98 -8.09
CA PRO A 295 -8.66 -32.64 -7.20
C PRO A 295 -8.93 -31.40 -6.35
N TYR A 296 -8.48 -31.47 -5.10
CA TYR A 296 -8.48 -30.37 -4.15
C TYR A 296 -7.32 -30.50 -3.16
N ILE A 297 -6.90 -29.40 -2.56
CA ILE A 297 -5.82 -29.38 -1.56
C ILE A 297 -6.42 -29.16 -0.18
N LYS A 298 -6.05 -29.99 0.79
CA LYS A 298 -6.44 -29.80 2.20
C LYS A 298 -5.28 -30.02 3.15
N CYS A 299 -5.37 -29.43 4.33
CA CYS A 299 -4.56 -29.86 5.47
C CYS A 299 -5.01 -31.26 5.92
N GLU A 300 -4.08 -32.11 6.37
CA GLU A 300 -4.41 -33.44 6.88
C GLU A 300 -5.38 -33.39 8.08
N HIS A 301 -5.26 -32.37 8.92
CA HIS A 301 -6.12 -32.12 10.09
C HIS A 301 -7.49 -31.54 9.72
N TYR A 302 -7.74 -31.21 8.45
CA TYR A 302 -9.04 -30.72 8.01
C TYR A 302 -10.10 -31.83 8.11
N SER A 303 -11.17 -31.53 8.85
CA SER A 303 -12.35 -32.38 8.96
C SER A 303 -13.61 -31.54 8.81
N LYS A 304 -14.54 -32.00 7.95
CA LYS A 304 -15.85 -31.37 7.77
C LYS A 304 -16.69 -31.34 9.05
N HIS A 305 -16.39 -32.19 10.03
CA HIS A 305 -17.19 -32.31 11.25
C HIS A 305 -16.56 -31.56 12.42
N ASN A 306 -15.24 -31.69 12.61
CA ASN A 306 -14.58 -31.17 13.81
C ASN A 306 -13.69 -29.95 13.55
N ASN A 307 -12.99 -29.89 12.40
CA ASN A 307 -11.86 -28.98 12.18
C ASN A 307 -12.02 -28.19 10.85
N LYS A 308 -13.09 -27.41 10.72
CA LYS A 308 -13.40 -26.64 9.49
C LYS A 308 -12.52 -25.41 9.26
N ASN A 309 -11.78 -24.98 10.29
CA ASN A 309 -10.88 -23.83 10.26
C ASN A 309 -9.51 -24.13 9.61
N HIS A 310 -9.22 -25.39 9.33
CA HIS A 310 -7.99 -25.80 8.62
C HIS A 310 -8.06 -25.53 7.12
N TYR A 311 -6.88 -25.46 6.50
CA TYR A 311 -6.73 -25.12 5.08
C TYR A 311 -7.51 -26.09 4.18
N LEU A 312 -8.30 -25.52 3.26
CA LEU A 312 -8.99 -26.22 2.18
C LEU A 312 -9.03 -25.31 0.95
N ASN A 313 -8.63 -25.85 -0.20
CA ASN A 313 -8.70 -25.18 -1.50
C ASN A 313 -9.30 -26.12 -2.54
N MET A 314 -10.56 -25.87 -2.91
CA MET A 314 -11.28 -26.57 -3.97
C MET A 314 -11.19 -25.84 -5.33
N SER A 315 -10.53 -24.68 -5.40
CA SER A 315 -10.54 -23.78 -6.56
C SER A 315 -9.47 -24.10 -7.61
N ILE A 316 -8.72 -25.20 -7.46
CA ILE A 316 -7.65 -25.56 -8.39
C ILE A 316 -8.16 -26.11 -9.74
N LEU A 317 -9.47 -26.34 -9.85
CA LEU A 317 -10.16 -26.95 -11.00
C LEU A 317 -10.59 -25.98 -12.09
N ASP A 318 -10.39 -24.68 -11.91
CA ASP A 318 -10.83 -23.64 -12.84
C ASP A 318 -10.00 -23.57 -14.13
N GLY A 319 -9.11 -24.54 -14.37
CA GLY A 319 -8.17 -24.58 -15.49
C GLY A 319 -6.98 -23.63 -15.33
N SER A 320 -6.84 -22.97 -14.17
CA SER A 320 -5.74 -22.06 -13.91
C SER A 320 -4.41 -22.74 -13.56
N TYR A 321 -4.44 -24.04 -13.26
CA TYR A 321 -3.30 -24.77 -12.71
C TYR A 321 -3.05 -26.06 -13.48
N ASP A 322 -1.78 -26.44 -13.55
CA ASP A 322 -1.33 -27.72 -14.07
C ASP A 322 -1.47 -28.75 -12.95
N ILE A 323 -2.54 -29.54 -13.05
CA ILE A 323 -2.89 -30.53 -12.04
C ILE A 323 -1.86 -31.67 -12.00
N ALA A 324 -1.36 -32.12 -13.16
CA ALA A 324 -0.37 -33.19 -13.24
C ALA A 324 0.93 -32.75 -12.55
N TYR A 325 1.35 -31.51 -12.79
CA TYR A 325 2.53 -30.97 -12.11
C TYR A 325 2.33 -30.82 -10.60
N LEU A 326 1.13 -30.41 -10.14
CA LEU A 326 0.83 -30.38 -8.70
C LEU A 326 0.86 -31.78 -8.08
N GLU A 327 0.29 -32.78 -8.75
CA GLU A 327 0.28 -34.17 -8.29
C GLU A 327 1.71 -34.68 -8.12
N ALA A 328 2.56 -34.51 -9.15
CA ALA A 328 3.96 -34.89 -9.10
C ALA A 328 4.71 -34.19 -7.97
N LEU A 329 4.49 -32.88 -7.76
CA LEU A 329 5.10 -32.10 -6.68
C LEU A 329 4.62 -32.49 -5.27
N PHE A 330 3.34 -32.86 -5.09
CA PHE A 330 2.80 -33.28 -3.79
C PHE A 330 3.12 -34.74 -3.45
N ALA A 331 3.34 -35.58 -4.47
CA ALA A 331 3.71 -36.98 -4.32
C ALA A 331 5.24 -37.21 -4.36
N ASP A 332 6.02 -36.16 -4.58
CA ASP A 332 7.48 -36.19 -4.72
C ASP A 332 7.97 -37.18 -5.81
N GLN A 333 7.25 -37.20 -6.94
CA GLN A 333 7.55 -38.09 -8.07
C GLN A 333 8.65 -37.47 -8.94
N GLU A 334 9.91 -37.72 -8.57
CA GLU A 334 11.08 -37.12 -9.23
C GLU A 334 11.10 -37.28 -10.76
N ASP A 335 10.75 -38.47 -11.27
CA ASP A 335 10.74 -38.75 -12.72
C ASP A 335 9.71 -37.91 -13.48
N GLU A 336 8.48 -37.81 -12.95
CA GLU A 336 7.40 -37.01 -13.56
C GLU A 336 7.69 -35.52 -13.47
N ILE A 337 8.22 -35.07 -12.32
CA ILE A 337 8.69 -33.70 -12.14
C ILE A 337 9.76 -33.36 -13.19
N ALA A 338 10.75 -34.24 -13.37
CA ALA A 338 11.83 -34.04 -14.32
C ALA A 338 11.30 -33.93 -15.75
N GLU A 339 10.42 -34.84 -16.18
CA GLU A 339 9.82 -34.82 -17.52
C GLU A 339 9.07 -33.50 -17.79
N ILE A 340 8.25 -33.05 -16.84
CA ILE A 340 7.49 -31.80 -16.98
C ILE A 340 8.42 -30.58 -17.00
N GLU A 341 9.43 -30.52 -16.11
CA GLU A 341 10.38 -29.40 -16.05
C GLU A 341 11.33 -29.36 -17.27
N GLU A 342 11.71 -30.52 -17.81
CA GLU A 342 12.48 -30.65 -19.05
C GLU A 342 11.67 -30.17 -20.28
N ALA A 343 10.38 -30.51 -20.33
CA ALA A 343 9.49 -29.95 -21.33
C ALA A 343 9.39 -28.42 -21.20
N ALA A 344 9.28 -27.90 -19.97
CA ALA A 344 9.21 -26.46 -19.72
C ALA A 344 10.47 -25.69 -20.14
N ILE A 345 11.67 -26.19 -19.82
CA ILE A 345 12.93 -25.54 -20.21
C ILE A 345 13.11 -25.53 -21.74
N SER A 346 12.67 -26.58 -22.44
CA SER A 346 12.71 -26.62 -23.91
C SER A 346 11.87 -25.49 -24.56
N LEU A 347 10.89 -24.97 -23.82
CA LEU A 347 10.03 -23.85 -24.20
C LEU A 347 10.48 -22.51 -23.57
N GLY A 348 11.62 -22.49 -22.87
CA GLY A 348 12.21 -21.27 -22.31
C GLY A 348 11.54 -20.77 -21.03
N TYR A 349 10.87 -21.63 -20.25
CA TYR A 349 10.37 -21.29 -18.91
C TYR A 349 10.59 -22.41 -17.88
N GLY A 350 10.25 -22.14 -16.61
CA GLY A 350 10.33 -23.11 -15.52
C GLY A 350 11.45 -22.84 -14.52
N PRO A 351 11.73 -23.75 -13.58
CA PRO A 351 12.75 -23.55 -12.55
C PRO A 351 14.18 -23.81 -13.04
N LEU A 352 14.33 -24.47 -14.20
CA LEU A 352 15.62 -24.84 -14.79
C LEU A 352 16.20 -23.78 -15.76
N VAL A 353 15.41 -22.79 -16.18
CA VAL A 353 15.90 -21.76 -17.11
C VAL A 353 16.86 -20.77 -16.46
N GLU A 354 17.70 -20.14 -17.30
CA GLU A 354 18.51 -19.00 -16.89
C GLU A 354 17.64 -17.88 -16.30
N CYS A 355 18.12 -17.31 -15.20
CA CYS A 355 17.46 -16.22 -14.52
C CYS A 355 17.98 -14.87 -15.04
N THR A 356 17.15 -13.83 -14.94
CA THR A 356 17.52 -12.43 -15.26
C THR A 356 17.38 -11.52 -14.04
N THR A 357 17.15 -12.09 -12.86
CA THR A 357 16.89 -11.31 -11.65
C THR A 357 18.14 -10.57 -11.18
N VAL A 358 18.03 -9.24 -11.18
CA VAL A 358 19.02 -8.33 -10.61
C VAL A 358 18.35 -7.42 -9.57
N CYS A 359 19.06 -7.13 -8.49
CA CYS A 359 18.61 -6.22 -7.44
C CYS A 359 19.73 -5.27 -7.04
N ASN A 360 19.37 -4.08 -6.58
CA ASN A 360 20.32 -3.19 -5.92
C ASN A 360 20.87 -3.85 -4.63
N ILE A 361 22.13 -3.61 -4.27
CA ILE A 361 22.69 -4.12 -3.01
C ILE A 361 21.93 -3.57 -1.80
N SER A 362 21.51 -2.31 -1.85
CA SER A 362 20.69 -1.69 -0.81
C SER A 362 19.29 -2.32 -0.67
N SER A 363 18.86 -3.17 -1.60
CA SER A 363 17.60 -3.90 -1.49
C SER A 363 17.60 -4.83 -0.28
N GLN A 364 16.48 -4.85 0.43
CA GLN A 364 16.20 -5.82 1.50
C GLN A 364 15.93 -7.23 0.96
N ARG A 365 15.98 -7.45 -0.34
CA ARG A 365 15.88 -8.80 -0.91
C ARG A 365 17.22 -9.53 -0.78
N THR A 366 17.17 -10.72 -0.19
CA THR A 366 18.30 -11.66 -0.09
C THR A 366 18.15 -12.87 -0.99
N LEU A 367 16.92 -13.27 -1.33
CA LEU A 367 16.67 -14.40 -2.23
C LEU A 367 16.10 -13.97 -3.57
N CYS A 368 16.27 -14.83 -4.58
CA CYS A 368 15.55 -14.74 -5.82
C CYS A 368 14.02 -14.79 -5.56
N PRO A 369 13.22 -13.96 -6.24
CA PRO A 369 11.76 -14.03 -6.12
C PRO A 369 11.17 -15.26 -6.83
N PHE A 370 11.95 -15.93 -7.68
CA PHE A 370 11.56 -17.13 -8.40
C PHE A 370 12.20 -18.35 -7.75
N ASP A 371 11.49 -19.47 -7.80
CA ASP A 371 12.01 -20.77 -7.36
C ASP A 371 12.87 -21.37 -8.48
N HIS A 372 13.97 -22.00 -8.07
CA HIS A 372 14.95 -22.64 -8.93
C HIS A 372 15.34 -23.99 -8.34
N ARG A 373 15.82 -24.91 -9.18
CA ARG A 373 16.46 -26.14 -8.70
C ARG A 373 17.89 -25.81 -8.22
N ASN A 374 18.22 -26.15 -6.97
CA ASN A 374 19.60 -26.10 -6.47
C ASN A 374 20.43 -27.28 -7.02
N ASP A 375 21.68 -27.41 -6.57
CA ASP A 375 22.59 -28.44 -7.06
C ASP A 375 22.17 -29.86 -6.58
N GLU A 376 21.42 -29.94 -5.48
CA GLU A 376 20.79 -31.15 -4.98
C GLU A 376 19.44 -31.47 -5.63
N GLY A 377 18.99 -30.67 -6.61
CA GLY A 377 17.71 -30.88 -7.30
C GLY A 377 16.47 -30.43 -6.52
N ALA A 378 16.60 -29.84 -5.34
CA ALA A 378 15.49 -29.27 -4.58
C ALA A 378 15.03 -27.92 -5.18
N LEU A 379 13.71 -27.75 -5.30
CA LEU A 379 13.09 -26.51 -5.76
C LEU A 379 13.10 -25.46 -4.64
N ILE A 380 13.94 -24.43 -4.69
CA ILE A 380 14.06 -23.40 -3.63
C ILE A 380 14.27 -21.99 -4.18
N GLN A 381 14.08 -20.97 -3.33
CA GLN A 381 14.48 -19.60 -3.65
C GLN A 381 15.97 -19.44 -3.36
N LEU A 382 16.80 -19.32 -4.39
CA LEU A 382 18.25 -19.25 -4.21
C LEU A 382 18.70 -17.92 -3.58
N GLU A 383 19.75 -17.96 -2.76
CA GLU A 383 20.37 -16.77 -2.19
C GLU A 383 21.07 -15.94 -3.28
N MET A 384 20.82 -14.64 -3.28
CA MET A 384 21.34 -13.72 -4.28
C MET A 384 22.82 -13.47 -4.02
N GLU A 385 23.63 -13.64 -5.05
CA GLU A 385 25.06 -13.36 -5.01
C GLU A 385 25.35 -11.88 -5.22
N THR A 386 26.48 -11.41 -4.67
CA THR A 386 26.88 -10.01 -4.76
C THR A 386 28.00 -9.83 -5.79
N LEU A 387 27.73 -9.04 -6.83
CA LEU A 387 28.74 -8.48 -7.72
C LEU A 387 29.27 -7.20 -7.09
N LYS A 388 30.50 -7.25 -6.58
CA LYS A 388 31.18 -6.09 -5.99
C LYS A 388 31.60 -5.10 -7.07
N CYS A 389 31.58 -3.82 -6.73
CA CYS A 389 32.06 -2.76 -7.60
C CYS A 389 33.23 -2.02 -6.95
N GLU A 390 34.19 -1.61 -7.77
CA GLU A 390 35.36 -0.84 -7.32
C GLU A 390 35.24 0.66 -7.65
N CYS A 391 34.17 1.07 -8.32
CA CYS A 391 33.96 2.46 -8.69
C CYS A 391 33.81 3.36 -7.47
N ARG A 392 34.67 4.38 -7.37
CA ARG A 392 34.78 5.29 -6.22
C ARG A 392 34.19 6.64 -6.54
N ILE A 393 33.42 7.18 -5.61
CA ILE A 393 32.84 8.51 -5.67
C ILE A 393 33.52 9.38 -4.60
N LYS A 394 34.02 10.55 -5.01
CA LYS A 394 34.50 11.60 -4.11
C LYS A 394 33.64 12.83 -4.25
N VAL A 395 33.17 13.38 -3.15
CA VAL A 395 32.37 14.61 -3.12
C VAL A 395 33.18 15.69 -2.43
N TYR A 396 33.39 16.80 -3.11
CA TYR A 396 34.04 18.00 -2.61
C TYR A 396 32.97 19.03 -2.26
N LEU A 397 32.82 19.26 -0.95
CA LEU A 397 31.78 20.13 -0.39
C LEU A 397 32.45 21.36 0.24
N PRO A 398 32.16 22.59 -0.23
CA PRO A 398 32.60 23.80 0.46
C PRO A 398 32.17 23.80 1.93
N PHE A 399 32.99 24.38 2.81
CA PHE A 399 32.57 24.60 4.21
C PHE A 399 31.39 25.57 4.26
N ALA A 400 30.56 25.47 5.32
CA ALA A 400 29.31 26.21 5.43
C ALA A 400 29.50 27.74 5.25
N GLU A 401 30.58 28.30 5.79
CA GLU A 401 30.93 29.72 5.70
C GLU A 401 31.32 30.21 4.29
N TYR A 402 31.59 29.32 3.32
CA TYR A 402 31.94 29.68 1.93
C TYR A 402 30.84 29.32 0.91
N ARG A 403 29.70 28.82 1.37
CA ARG A 403 28.61 28.37 0.49
C ARG A 403 28.00 29.51 -0.31
N ASP A 404 27.84 30.68 0.29
CA ASP A 404 27.34 31.88 -0.41
C ASP A 404 28.32 32.36 -1.48
N ALA A 405 29.62 32.30 -1.20
CA ALA A 405 30.68 32.71 -2.12
C ALA A 405 30.92 31.68 -3.25
N CYS A 406 30.74 30.39 -2.97
CA CYS A 406 30.93 29.30 -3.93
C CYS A 406 29.78 28.29 -3.79
N PRO A 407 28.65 28.52 -4.47
CA PRO A 407 27.49 27.65 -4.42
C PRO A 407 27.63 26.48 -5.39
N LYS A 408 28.72 25.73 -5.25
CA LYS A 408 29.09 24.65 -6.15
C LYS A 408 29.51 23.42 -5.37
N VAL A 409 29.06 22.25 -5.81
CA VAL A 409 29.49 20.95 -5.28
C VAL A 409 30.07 20.14 -6.42
N LEU A 410 31.30 19.66 -6.25
CA LEU A 410 31.95 18.78 -7.23
C LEU A 410 31.84 17.33 -6.75
N VAL A 411 31.29 16.47 -7.60
CA VAL A 411 31.33 15.02 -7.44
C VAL A 411 32.28 14.44 -8.50
N VAL A 412 33.25 13.64 -8.09
CA VAL A 412 34.17 12.93 -8.98
C VAL A 412 33.90 11.44 -8.88
N VAL A 413 33.59 10.81 -10.01
CA VAL A 413 33.36 9.37 -10.11
C VAL A 413 34.52 8.75 -10.89
N LYS A 414 35.17 7.73 -10.31
CA LYS A 414 36.39 7.12 -10.85
C LYS A 414 36.31 5.60 -10.82
N GLY A 415 36.70 4.97 -11.93
CA GLY A 415 36.68 3.53 -12.16
C GLY A 415 35.59 3.13 -13.15
N ILE A 416 35.45 1.84 -13.40
CA ILE A 416 34.46 1.27 -14.32
C ILE A 416 33.46 0.42 -13.51
N HIS A 417 32.18 0.48 -13.86
CA HIS A 417 31.17 -0.36 -13.24
C HIS A 417 31.17 -1.74 -13.89
N ALA A 418 31.59 -2.79 -13.16
CA ALA A 418 31.55 -4.19 -13.60
C ALA A 418 30.33 -4.94 -13.02
N HIS A 419 29.15 -4.37 -13.24
CA HIS A 419 27.87 -4.94 -12.81
C HIS A 419 26.76 -4.39 -13.71
N PRO A 420 25.58 -5.00 -13.76
CA PRO A 420 24.51 -4.52 -14.62
C PRO A 420 23.93 -3.21 -14.08
N ILE A 421 23.31 -2.39 -14.95
CA ILE A 421 22.72 -1.11 -14.57
C ILE A 421 21.62 -1.36 -13.52
N PRO A 422 21.76 -0.87 -12.28
CA PRO A 422 20.77 -1.14 -11.24
C PRO A 422 19.49 -0.34 -11.48
N LEU A 423 18.33 -0.88 -11.11
CA LEU A 423 17.06 -0.14 -11.12
C LEU A 423 17.11 1.04 -10.14
N PRO A 424 16.56 2.23 -10.48
CA PRO A 424 16.49 3.36 -9.56
C PRO A 424 15.45 3.08 -8.47
N THR A 425 15.87 2.40 -7.42
CA THR A 425 14.99 2.00 -6.31
C THR A 425 14.77 3.13 -5.30
N LYS A 426 15.65 4.13 -5.26
CA LYS A 426 15.53 5.29 -4.36
C LYS A 426 14.78 6.39 -5.08
N THR A 427 13.83 7.03 -4.40
CA THR A 427 13.15 8.22 -4.92
C THR A 427 14.07 9.42 -4.74
N PRO A 428 14.42 10.16 -5.82
CA PRO A 428 15.16 11.41 -5.72
C PRO A 428 14.52 12.38 -4.71
N PRO A 429 15.29 13.09 -3.87
CA PRO A 429 14.74 13.99 -2.86
C PRO A 429 13.80 15.07 -3.42
N ALA A 430 14.07 15.60 -4.62
CA ALA A 430 13.20 16.57 -5.27
C ALA A 430 11.79 15.99 -5.50
N ILE A 431 11.72 14.79 -6.09
CA ILE A 431 10.45 14.08 -6.32
C ILE A 431 9.78 13.71 -4.99
N LYS A 432 10.56 13.28 -4.00
CA LYS A 432 10.04 13.01 -2.65
C LYS A 432 9.39 14.26 -2.05
N SER A 433 10.04 15.42 -2.14
CA SER A 433 9.49 16.70 -1.67
C SER A 433 8.16 17.02 -2.35
N GLU A 434 8.05 16.85 -3.66
CA GLU A 434 6.78 17.08 -4.37
C GLU A 434 5.62 16.22 -3.83
N ILE A 435 5.90 14.94 -3.52
CA ILE A 435 4.89 14.05 -2.92
C ILE A 435 4.55 14.47 -1.49
N LEU A 436 5.56 14.87 -0.70
CA LEU A 436 5.34 15.37 0.66
C LEU A 436 4.52 16.67 0.68
N ASP A 437 4.70 17.55 -0.31
CA ASP A 437 3.95 18.80 -0.44
C ASP A 437 2.52 18.59 -0.97
N LEU A 438 2.28 17.49 -1.69
CA LEU A 438 0.96 17.10 -2.18
C LEU A 438 0.07 16.54 -1.05
N LEU A 439 0.65 15.78 -0.12
CA LEU A 439 -0.07 15.04 0.93
C LEU A 439 -0.93 15.92 1.88
N PRO A 440 -0.51 17.12 2.32
CA PRO A 440 -1.36 17.99 3.14
C PRO A 440 -2.67 18.42 2.46
N ARG A 441 -2.73 18.42 1.11
CA ARG A 441 -3.93 18.84 0.36
C ARG A 441 -5.11 17.87 0.49
N PHE A 442 -4.88 16.69 1.05
CA PHE A 442 -5.90 15.67 1.26
C PHE A 442 -6.79 15.96 2.48
N GLN A 443 -6.36 16.86 3.38
CA GLN A 443 -7.15 17.30 4.54
C GLN A 443 -7.77 16.12 5.30
N GLU A 444 -9.10 15.98 5.30
CA GLU A 444 -9.86 14.96 6.01
C GLU A 444 -9.58 13.52 5.53
N ASP A 445 -9.08 13.34 4.31
CA ASP A 445 -8.70 12.01 3.78
C ASP A 445 -7.34 11.52 4.30
N LEU A 446 -6.49 12.42 4.80
CA LEU A 446 -5.10 12.10 5.19
C LEU A 446 -4.98 11.08 6.35
N PRO A 447 -5.80 11.12 7.42
CA PRO A 447 -5.78 10.13 8.50
C PRO A 447 -5.98 8.69 8.02
N ASP A 448 -6.86 8.49 7.05
CA ASP A 448 -7.23 7.17 6.53
C ASP A 448 -6.55 6.83 5.20
N LEU A 449 -5.64 7.68 4.76
CA LEU A 449 -4.95 7.53 3.49
C LEU A 449 -4.09 6.26 3.51
N THR A 450 -4.34 5.38 2.53
CA THR A 450 -3.49 4.22 2.26
C THR A 450 -2.80 4.42 0.92
N PRO A 451 -1.69 3.73 0.60
CA PRO A 451 -1.08 3.81 -0.71
C PRO A 451 -2.08 3.54 -1.85
N ARG A 452 -3.03 2.62 -1.64
CA ARG A 452 -4.09 2.33 -2.62
C ARG A 452 -5.07 3.49 -2.77
N ARG A 453 -5.50 4.13 -1.67
CA ARG A 453 -6.37 5.32 -1.72
C ARG A 453 -5.65 6.50 -2.36
N PHE A 454 -4.39 6.74 -2.01
CA PHE A 454 -3.53 7.76 -2.60
C PHE A 454 -3.46 7.62 -4.13
N LEU A 455 -3.12 6.43 -4.63
CA LEU A 455 -3.04 6.16 -6.08
C LEU A 455 -4.36 6.37 -6.84
N ARG A 456 -5.50 6.22 -6.17
CA ARG A 456 -6.83 6.38 -6.78
C ARG A 456 -7.42 7.77 -6.60
N ASN A 457 -6.82 8.60 -5.75
CA ASN A 457 -7.39 9.89 -5.35
C ASN A 457 -7.39 10.89 -6.52
N PRO A 458 -8.49 11.63 -6.74
CA PRO A 458 -8.57 12.63 -7.81
C PRO A 458 -7.46 13.69 -7.78
N ILE A 459 -7.02 14.13 -6.59
CA ILE A 459 -5.95 15.12 -6.43
C ILE A 459 -4.66 14.62 -7.08
N VAL A 460 -4.31 13.34 -6.87
CA VAL A 460 -3.11 12.74 -7.47
C VAL A 460 -3.25 12.61 -8.97
N LYS A 461 -4.41 12.14 -9.45
CA LYS A 461 -4.66 11.99 -10.88
C LYS A 461 -4.57 13.33 -11.60
N SER A 462 -5.17 14.38 -11.04
CA SER A 462 -5.10 15.74 -11.60
C SER A 462 -3.68 16.29 -11.59
N TYR A 463 -2.94 16.12 -10.48
CA TYR A 463 -1.52 16.51 -10.41
C TYR A 463 -0.68 15.82 -11.50
N LEU A 464 -0.88 14.52 -11.71
CA LEU A 464 -0.16 13.75 -12.73
C LEU A 464 -0.57 14.15 -14.15
N ALA A 465 -1.86 14.35 -14.41
CA ALA A 465 -2.35 14.78 -15.72
C ALA A 465 -1.81 16.17 -16.11
N LEU A 466 -1.72 17.10 -15.15
CA LEU A 466 -1.11 18.40 -15.37
C LEU A 466 0.39 18.31 -15.63
N LYS A 467 1.08 17.40 -14.93
CA LYS A 467 2.54 17.23 -15.08
C LYS A 467 2.91 16.49 -16.37
N PHE A 468 2.05 15.59 -16.83
CA PHE A 468 2.28 14.74 -18.00
C PHE A 468 1.11 14.82 -18.99
N PRO A 469 0.89 15.98 -19.65
CA PRO A 469 -0.27 16.20 -20.51
C PRO A 469 -0.30 15.31 -21.77
N VAL A 470 0.85 14.76 -22.16
CA VAL A 470 1.00 13.90 -23.34
C VAL A 470 0.67 12.42 -23.02
N ILE A 471 0.64 12.04 -21.74
CA ILE A 471 0.37 10.66 -21.32
C ILE A 471 -1.14 10.53 -21.04
N LEU A 472 -1.82 9.62 -21.74
CA LEU A 472 -3.28 9.46 -21.67
C LEU A 472 -3.78 9.06 -20.27
N ASN A 473 -2.96 8.37 -19.47
CA ASN A 473 -3.27 7.96 -18.10
C ASN A 473 -1.98 7.89 -17.24
N PRO A 474 -1.44 9.03 -16.79
CA PRO A 474 -0.18 9.03 -16.07
C PRO A 474 -0.32 8.41 -14.69
N THR A 475 0.71 7.68 -14.30
CA THR A 475 0.84 7.00 -13.01
C THR A 475 2.02 7.59 -12.23
N LEU A 476 2.13 7.26 -10.94
CA LEU A 476 3.30 7.67 -10.16
C LEU A 476 4.61 7.05 -10.68
N SER A 477 4.54 5.93 -11.40
CA SER A 477 5.72 5.33 -12.02
C SER A 477 6.26 6.18 -13.18
N ASP A 478 5.39 6.96 -13.85
CA ASP A 478 5.79 7.93 -14.87
C ASP A 478 6.48 9.15 -14.24
N LEU A 479 6.17 9.46 -12.97
CA LEU A 479 6.94 10.42 -12.19
C LEU A 479 8.31 9.85 -11.80
N HIS A 480 8.33 8.67 -11.19
CA HIS A 480 9.57 7.94 -10.90
C HIS A 480 9.30 6.46 -10.59
N ILE A 481 10.11 5.54 -11.13
CA ILE A 481 9.90 4.09 -10.98
C ILE A 481 9.89 3.61 -9.52
N SER A 482 10.66 4.24 -8.63
CA SER A 482 10.66 3.91 -7.19
C SER A 482 9.28 4.07 -6.53
N LEU A 483 8.39 4.91 -7.09
CA LEU A 483 7.05 5.15 -6.55
C LEU A 483 6.07 4.01 -6.88
N ALA A 484 6.46 3.05 -7.72
CA ALA A 484 5.76 1.77 -7.85
C ALA A 484 5.75 0.99 -6.52
N ASN A 485 6.75 1.23 -5.65
CA ASN A 485 6.83 0.60 -4.35
C ASN A 485 5.86 1.25 -3.35
N ARG A 486 4.74 0.56 -3.07
CA ARG A 486 3.71 1.00 -2.12
C ARG A 486 4.24 1.20 -0.69
N SER A 487 5.31 0.51 -0.29
CA SER A 487 5.92 0.71 1.03
C SER A 487 6.61 2.06 1.14
N HIS A 488 7.21 2.58 0.06
CA HIS A 488 7.77 3.93 0.05
C HIS A 488 6.66 4.98 0.19
N LEU A 489 5.58 4.82 -0.58
CA LEU A 489 4.40 5.68 -0.47
C LEU A 489 3.82 5.65 0.95
N LYS A 490 3.71 4.46 1.55
CA LYS A 490 3.29 4.32 2.95
C LYS A 490 4.20 5.10 3.89
N ALA A 491 5.51 4.99 3.74
CA ALA A 491 6.45 5.72 4.58
C ALA A 491 6.30 7.25 4.45
N TYR A 492 6.03 7.76 3.24
CA TYR A 492 5.79 9.19 3.02
C TYR A 492 4.46 9.65 3.62
N ILE A 493 3.39 8.87 3.44
CA ILE A 493 2.09 9.12 4.05
C ILE A 493 2.23 9.14 5.58
N ASP A 494 2.89 8.13 6.17
CA ASP A 494 3.10 8.04 7.61
C ASP A 494 3.96 9.20 8.13
N GLN A 495 4.96 9.66 7.35
CA GLN A 495 5.78 10.82 7.70
C GLN A 495 4.92 12.09 7.81
N VAL A 496 4.10 12.39 6.79
CA VAL A 496 3.22 13.57 6.82
C VAL A 496 2.14 13.42 7.88
N ARG A 497 1.55 12.23 8.03
CA ARG A 497 0.55 11.95 9.06
C ARG A 497 1.09 12.21 10.46
N LYS A 498 2.32 11.80 10.78
CA LYS A 498 2.95 12.11 12.07
C LYS A 498 3.20 13.60 12.27
N SER A 499 3.48 14.33 11.20
CA SER A 499 3.67 15.79 11.26
C SER A 499 2.36 16.53 11.48
N VAL A 500 1.28 16.09 10.83
CA VAL A 500 -0.05 16.73 10.92
C VAL A 500 -0.81 16.28 12.17
N TYR A 501 -0.65 15.01 12.57
CA TYR A 501 -1.29 14.39 13.73
C TYR A 501 -0.22 13.88 14.70
N PRO A 502 0.44 14.77 15.47
CA PRO A 502 1.54 14.40 16.37
C PRO A 502 1.11 13.45 17.50
N HIS A 503 -0.16 13.50 17.91
CA HIS A 503 -0.74 12.58 18.90
C HIS A 503 -1.28 11.27 18.28
N GLY A 504 -1.04 11.08 16.98
CA GLY A 504 -1.52 9.94 16.21
C GLY A 504 -2.96 10.07 15.74
N THR A 505 -3.44 9.05 15.02
CA THR A 505 -4.82 8.95 14.49
C THR A 505 -5.62 7.84 15.19
N GLU A 506 -5.10 7.32 16.29
CA GLU A 506 -5.72 6.26 17.11
C GLU A 506 -6.32 6.85 18.40
N TRP A 507 -6.50 6.04 19.45
CA TRP A 507 -7.13 6.44 20.72
C TRP A 507 -6.53 7.72 21.34
N ASN A 508 -5.19 7.84 21.37
CA ASN A 508 -4.51 9.03 21.89
C ASN A 508 -4.81 10.29 21.06
N GLY A 509 -4.97 10.13 19.74
CA GLY A 509 -5.35 11.22 18.85
C GLY A 509 -6.76 11.72 19.16
N ILE A 510 -7.70 10.81 19.39
CA ILE A 510 -9.08 11.14 19.76
C ILE A 510 -9.15 11.84 21.13
N PHE A 511 -8.39 11.35 22.12
CA PHE A 511 -8.30 12.00 23.43
C PHE A 511 -7.76 13.44 23.31
N HIS A 512 -6.72 13.64 22.49
CA HIS A 512 -6.21 14.99 22.23
C HIS A 512 -7.23 15.87 21.51
N LEU A 513 -7.95 15.34 20.52
CA LEU A 513 -9.00 16.09 19.81
C LEU A 513 -10.15 16.52 20.75
N GLU A 514 -10.55 15.69 21.72
CA GLU A 514 -11.54 16.07 22.74
C GLU A 514 -11.05 17.25 23.59
N ILE A 515 -9.80 17.19 24.06
CA ILE A 515 -9.17 18.28 24.82
C ILE A 515 -9.09 19.55 23.97
N GLU A 516 -8.67 19.43 22.72
CA GLU A 516 -8.53 20.57 21.82
C GLU A 516 -9.89 21.24 21.57
N GLN A 517 -10.94 20.46 21.29
CA GLN A 517 -12.31 20.97 21.17
C GLN A 517 -12.78 21.64 22.47
N ARG A 518 -12.44 21.08 23.63
CA ARG A 518 -12.83 21.63 24.93
C ARG A 518 -12.14 22.96 25.24
N ILE A 519 -10.87 23.13 24.85
CA ILE A 519 -10.09 24.34 25.12
C ILE A 519 -10.36 25.43 24.08
N HIS A 520 -10.39 25.08 22.80
CA HIS A 520 -10.34 26.07 21.71
C HIS A 520 -11.67 26.27 21.00
N ARG A 521 -12.67 25.40 21.22
CA ARG A 521 -14.00 25.55 20.59
C ARG A 521 -15.06 25.93 21.61
N PRO A 522 -15.99 26.84 21.24
CA PRO A 522 -17.17 27.09 22.04
C PRO A 522 -18.02 25.81 22.11
N LEU A 523 -18.83 25.68 23.17
CA LEU A 523 -19.62 24.47 23.44
C LEU A 523 -20.48 24.03 22.24
N LYS A 524 -20.99 25.00 21.48
CA LYS A 524 -21.82 24.77 20.29
C LYS A 524 -21.10 24.05 19.14
N ASP A 525 -19.80 24.24 19.03
CA ASP A 525 -18.98 23.70 17.92
C ASP A 525 -18.26 22.40 18.31
N ARG A 526 -18.54 21.86 19.50
CA ARG A 526 -17.95 20.60 19.98
C ARG A 526 -18.79 19.43 19.51
N TYR A 527 -18.18 18.56 18.73
CA TYR A 527 -18.82 17.31 18.29
C TYR A 527 -18.42 16.13 19.17
N ILE A 528 -17.15 16.03 19.57
CA ILE A 528 -16.70 15.01 20.53
C ILE A 528 -16.94 15.55 21.93
N ARG A 529 -17.91 14.97 22.65
CA ARG A 529 -18.38 15.50 23.94
C ARG A 529 -17.79 14.76 25.14
N ARG A 530 -17.53 13.46 24.99
CA ARG A 530 -16.91 12.61 26.02
C ARG A 530 -16.05 11.52 25.38
N VAL A 531 -14.89 11.28 25.97
CA VAL A 531 -14.02 10.14 25.68
C VAL A 531 -13.75 9.44 27.01
N VAL A 532 -14.13 8.17 27.11
CA VAL A 532 -14.07 7.41 28.36
C VAL A 532 -13.19 6.18 28.18
N ASP A 533 -12.28 5.96 29.13
CA ASP A 533 -11.42 4.78 29.22
C ASP A 533 -11.39 4.26 30.67
N LEU A 534 -12.14 3.20 30.95
CA LEU A 534 -12.30 2.62 32.28
C LEU A 534 -11.77 1.20 32.34
N ASP A 535 -11.28 0.78 33.51
CA ASP A 535 -10.95 -0.61 33.79
C ASP A 535 -12.24 -1.44 33.87
N ALA A 536 -12.36 -2.43 33.00
CA ALA A 536 -13.56 -3.26 32.93
C ALA A 536 -13.65 -4.30 34.04
N THR A 537 -12.53 -4.62 34.72
CA THR A 537 -12.51 -5.57 35.85
C THR A 537 -13.21 -5.02 37.09
N LEU A 538 -13.42 -3.71 37.16
CA LEU A 538 -14.16 -3.03 38.21
C LEU A 538 -15.68 -3.25 38.12
N PHE A 539 -16.15 -3.89 37.05
CA PHE A 539 -17.58 -4.11 36.80
C PHE A 539 -17.90 -5.59 36.73
N THR A 540 -18.99 -5.99 37.37
CA THR A 540 -19.49 -7.37 37.35
C THR A 540 -19.96 -7.72 35.94
N SER A 541 -19.30 -8.68 35.29
CA SER A 541 -19.75 -9.23 34.01
C SER A 541 -20.92 -10.19 34.21
N HIS A 542 -21.99 -10.04 33.45
CA HIS A 542 -23.09 -10.99 33.43
C HIS A 542 -22.82 -12.14 32.44
N PRO A 543 -23.36 -13.35 32.69
CA PRO A 543 -23.15 -14.51 31.80
C PRO A 543 -23.64 -14.32 30.36
N GLU A 544 -24.53 -13.35 30.12
CA GLU A 544 -25.10 -13.02 28.82
C GLU A 544 -24.36 -11.87 28.11
N ASP A 545 -23.27 -11.35 28.69
CA ASP A 545 -22.47 -10.31 28.07
C ASP A 545 -21.65 -10.90 26.89
N GLU A 546 -21.76 -10.29 25.70
CA GLU A 546 -20.93 -10.70 24.57
C GLU A 546 -19.43 -10.48 24.87
N PRO A 547 -18.56 -11.44 24.48
CA PRO A 547 -17.12 -11.30 24.66
C PRO A 547 -16.56 -10.13 23.83
N SER A 548 -15.52 -9.48 24.36
CA SER A 548 -14.84 -8.34 23.71
C SER A 548 -14.44 -8.65 22.26
N LEU A 549 -14.65 -7.69 21.36
CA LEU A 549 -14.33 -7.77 19.92
C LEU A 549 -12.85 -8.04 19.62
N VAL A 550 -11.94 -7.81 20.59
CA VAL A 550 -10.50 -7.98 20.40
C VAL A 550 -9.88 -8.69 21.62
N PRO A 551 -9.12 -9.79 21.43
CA PRO A 551 -8.51 -10.56 22.52
C PRO A 551 -7.59 -9.74 23.45
N VAL A 552 -7.04 -8.63 22.95
CA VAL A 552 -6.06 -7.77 23.63
C VAL A 552 -6.73 -6.69 24.51
N GLN A 553 -8.03 -6.42 24.36
CA GLN A 553 -8.75 -5.38 25.11
C GLN A 553 -9.74 -5.97 26.14
N LYS A 554 -9.44 -7.16 26.68
CA LYS A 554 -10.31 -7.88 27.61
C LYS A 554 -10.58 -7.16 28.94
N ASP A 555 -9.79 -6.14 29.28
CA ASP A 555 -9.87 -5.49 30.60
C ASP A 555 -10.20 -3.99 30.56
N ARG A 556 -10.59 -3.42 29.41
CA ARG A 556 -10.97 -2.00 29.32
C ARG A 556 -12.33 -1.76 28.66
N LEU A 557 -13.14 -0.88 29.26
CA LEU A 557 -14.36 -0.30 28.69
C LEU A 557 -14.01 1.06 28.09
N ARG A 558 -14.19 1.19 26.78
CA ARG A 558 -13.90 2.41 26.04
C ARG A 558 -15.12 2.85 25.25
N PHE A 559 -15.48 4.12 25.37
CA PHE A 559 -16.43 4.72 24.44
C PHE A 559 -16.14 6.19 24.14
N ILE A 560 -16.59 6.63 22.97
CA ILE A 560 -16.50 8.02 22.49
C ILE A 560 -17.92 8.47 22.17
N LEU A 561 -18.39 9.53 22.81
CA LEU A 561 -19.72 10.11 22.60
C LEU A 561 -19.59 11.35 21.71
N CYS A 562 -20.14 11.24 20.51
CA CYS A 562 -20.22 12.31 19.53
C CYS A 562 -21.65 12.88 19.47
N MET A 563 -21.84 14.14 19.83
CA MET A 563 -23.14 14.82 19.85
C MET A 563 -22.92 16.31 19.59
N GLY A 564 -23.62 16.85 18.57
CA GLY A 564 -23.67 18.30 18.34
C GLY A 564 -24.61 18.99 19.32
N TRP A 565 -24.45 20.29 19.51
CA TRP A 565 -25.32 21.09 20.39
C TRP A 565 -26.80 21.01 20.00
N GLU A 566 -27.11 21.06 18.70
CA GLU A 566 -28.47 20.91 18.20
C GLU A 566 -29.04 19.52 18.53
N GLY A 567 -28.18 18.50 18.58
CA GLY A 567 -28.55 17.13 18.92
C GLY A 567 -29.07 17.01 20.36
N SER A 568 -28.40 17.65 21.33
CA SER A 568 -28.85 17.66 22.73
C SER A 568 -30.15 18.45 22.92
N GLN A 569 -30.27 19.61 22.24
CA GLN A 569 -31.49 20.43 22.28
C GLN A 569 -32.69 19.68 21.70
N ARG A 570 -32.50 18.99 20.57
CA ARG A 570 -33.55 18.18 19.93
C ARG A 570 -33.93 16.96 20.76
N LEU A 571 -32.94 16.27 21.33
CA LEU A 571 -33.18 15.10 22.17
C LEU A 571 -34.04 15.44 23.38
N ARG A 572 -33.82 16.61 24.02
CA ARG A 572 -34.64 17.10 25.15
C ARG A 572 -36.13 17.15 24.81
N THR A 573 -36.48 17.58 23.60
CA THR A 573 -37.89 17.75 23.19
C THR A 573 -38.47 16.52 22.50
N CYS A 574 -37.66 15.48 22.28
CA CYS A 574 -38.07 14.30 21.52
C CYS A 574 -39.02 13.41 22.32
N GLN A 575 -40.03 12.88 21.64
CA GLN A 575 -41.03 11.99 22.22
C GLN A 575 -40.78 10.51 21.91
N TYR A 576 -40.18 10.21 20.76
CA TYR A 576 -39.93 8.85 20.28
C TYR A 576 -38.47 8.72 19.93
N VAL A 577 -37.76 7.99 20.78
CA VAL A 577 -36.34 7.75 20.66
C VAL A 577 -36.13 6.31 20.23
N GLN A 578 -35.19 6.08 19.33
CA GLN A 578 -34.73 4.77 18.92
C GLN A 578 -33.22 4.72 19.06
N SER A 579 -32.70 3.66 19.66
CA SER A 579 -31.27 3.37 19.65
C SER A 579 -30.97 2.06 18.96
N ASP A 580 -30.06 2.13 17.99
CA ASP A 580 -29.62 1.03 17.14
C ASP A 580 -28.12 0.82 17.29
N ILE A 581 -27.65 -0.43 17.15
CA ILE A 581 -26.23 -0.74 17.17
C ILE A 581 -25.80 -1.31 15.83
N GLY A 582 -25.14 -0.48 15.04
CA GLY A 582 -24.58 -0.86 13.76
C GLY A 582 -23.32 -1.71 13.89
N PHE A 583 -23.16 -2.69 12.99
CA PHE A 583 -21.94 -3.48 12.90
C PHE A 583 -20.79 -2.71 12.22
N LYS A 584 -19.64 -2.65 12.92
CA LYS A 584 -18.24 -2.55 12.42
C LYS A 584 -17.92 -1.49 11.35
N ARG A 585 -18.31 -0.23 11.53
CA ARG A 585 -17.72 0.88 10.74
C ARG A 585 -16.28 1.19 11.15
N VAL A 586 -15.94 1.00 12.42
CA VAL A 586 -14.60 1.23 12.99
C VAL A 586 -14.07 -0.11 13.51
N ILE A 587 -12.84 -0.47 13.13
CA ILE A 587 -12.22 -1.73 13.57
C ILE A 587 -12.11 -1.74 15.09
N GLY A 588 -12.74 -2.71 15.74
CA GLY A 588 -12.70 -2.90 17.19
C GLY A 588 -13.74 -2.09 18.00
N PHE A 589 -14.62 -1.34 17.34
CA PHE A 589 -15.71 -0.59 17.99
C PHE A 589 -17.05 -0.88 17.30
N TYR A 590 -18.10 -0.99 18.11
CA TYR A 590 -19.49 -0.90 17.67
C TYR A 590 -19.88 0.57 17.52
N GLU A 591 -20.86 0.86 16.65
CA GLU A 591 -21.47 2.19 16.52
C GLU A 591 -22.89 2.12 17.10
N PHE A 592 -23.11 2.74 18.25
CA PHE A 592 -24.41 2.95 18.84
C PHE A 592 -24.95 4.30 18.33
N GLU A 593 -26.08 4.28 17.64
CA GLU A 593 -26.75 5.46 17.11
C GLU A 593 -28.01 5.74 17.92
N LEU A 594 -28.17 6.98 18.39
CA LEU A 594 -29.42 7.45 19.01
C LEU A 594 -30.12 8.40 18.06
N ALA A 595 -31.31 8.00 17.61
CA ALA A 595 -32.10 8.77 16.67
C ALA A 595 -33.55 8.89 17.15
N GLY A 596 -34.32 9.75 16.50
CA GLY A 596 -35.75 9.90 16.78
C GLY A 596 -36.46 10.66 15.69
N TRP A 597 -37.79 10.66 15.77
CA TRP A 597 -38.64 11.38 14.81
C TRP A 597 -38.82 12.83 15.24
N GLU A 598 -38.32 13.77 14.43
CA GLU A 598 -38.56 15.20 14.62
C GLU A 598 -39.88 15.57 13.94
N ARG A 599 -40.90 15.94 14.74
CA ARG A 599 -42.25 16.22 14.22
C ARG A 599 -42.29 17.46 13.33
N ASP A 600 -41.54 18.50 13.67
CA ASP A 600 -41.55 19.78 12.95
C ASP A 600 -40.90 19.67 11.56
N ALA A 601 -39.89 18.80 11.43
CA ALA A 601 -39.16 18.58 10.19
C ALA A 601 -39.66 17.34 9.39
N HIS A 602 -40.61 16.57 9.94
CA HIS A 602 -41.11 15.31 9.37
C HIS A 602 -40.00 14.36 8.91
N THR A 603 -38.92 14.26 9.69
CA THR A 603 -37.77 13.41 9.35
C THR A 603 -37.22 12.72 10.59
N ALA A 604 -36.60 11.56 10.39
CA ALA A 604 -35.75 10.95 11.40
C ALA A 604 -34.44 11.76 11.50
N VAL A 605 -34.00 12.04 12.72
CA VAL A 605 -32.76 12.77 13.00
C VAL A 605 -31.92 11.96 13.97
N VAL A 606 -30.63 11.86 13.68
CA VAL A 606 -29.63 11.30 14.60
C VAL A 606 -29.23 12.37 15.61
N PHE A 607 -29.46 12.12 16.88
CA PHE A 607 -29.08 13.03 17.97
C PHE A 607 -27.62 12.87 18.35
N CYS A 608 -27.15 11.62 18.48
CA CYS A 608 -25.77 11.32 18.79
C CYS A 608 -25.32 9.95 18.28
N ARG A 609 -24.00 9.79 18.20
CA ARG A 609 -23.32 8.55 17.86
C ARG A 609 -22.29 8.23 18.92
N ILE A 610 -22.25 6.97 19.33
CA ILE A 610 -21.32 6.48 20.33
C ILE A 610 -20.53 5.32 19.74
N PHE A 611 -19.21 5.43 19.78
CA PHE A 611 -18.32 4.33 19.42
C PHE A 611 -17.90 3.62 20.70
N LEU A 612 -18.26 2.34 20.87
CA LEU A 612 -18.01 1.57 22.10
C LEU A 612 -17.38 0.21 21.79
N ASN A 613 -16.49 -0.29 22.66
CA ASN A 613 -15.81 -1.57 22.44
C ASN A 613 -16.48 -2.78 23.13
N ARG A 614 -17.59 -2.56 23.85
CA ARG A 614 -18.33 -3.58 24.61
C ARG A 614 -19.83 -3.33 24.58
N GLN A 615 -20.63 -4.40 24.60
CA GLN A 615 -22.09 -4.33 24.64
C GLN A 615 -22.69 -4.81 25.98
N THR A 616 -21.97 -4.66 27.09
CA THR A 616 -22.48 -5.08 28.42
C THR A 616 -23.55 -4.13 28.96
N ALA A 617 -24.32 -4.56 29.95
CA ALA A 617 -25.32 -3.71 30.62
C ALA A 617 -24.71 -2.45 31.24
N VAL A 618 -23.56 -2.60 31.91
CA VAL A 618 -22.83 -1.49 32.53
C VAL A 618 -22.32 -0.49 31.48
N ALA A 619 -21.86 -0.96 30.33
CA ALA A 619 -21.43 -0.10 29.24
C ALA A 619 -22.57 0.82 28.78
N HIS A 620 -23.74 0.24 28.53
CA HIS A 620 -24.92 0.99 28.10
C HIS A 620 -25.44 1.95 29.19
N GLN A 621 -25.45 1.55 30.46
CA GLN A 621 -25.81 2.43 31.57
C GLN A 621 -24.92 3.67 31.61
N LYS A 622 -23.59 3.50 31.49
CA LYS A 622 -22.63 4.61 31.47
C LYS A 622 -22.80 5.53 30.25
N ILE A 623 -23.18 4.96 29.11
CA ILE A 623 -23.49 5.75 27.90
C ILE A 623 -24.73 6.60 28.12
N ILE A 624 -25.81 6.02 28.66
CA ILE A 624 -27.07 6.76 28.91
C ILE A 624 -26.85 7.88 29.93
N GLN A 625 -26.11 7.61 31.02
CA GLN A 625 -25.71 8.65 31.97
C GLN A 625 -24.95 9.79 31.28
N ALA A 626 -23.95 9.45 30.47
CA ALA A 626 -23.17 10.46 29.77
C ALA A 626 -24.00 11.30 28.78
N ILE A 627 -25.03 10.69 28.17
CA ILE A 627 -25.99 11.40 27.31
C ILE A 627 -26.82 12.38 28.14
N GLU A 628 -27.36 11.94 29.28
CA GLU A 628 -28.15 12.80 30.17
C GLU A 628 -27.32 13.96 30.72
N ASP A 629 -26.08 13.69 31.15
CA ASP A 629 -25.16 14.73 31.63
C ASP A 629 -24.94 15.81 30.56
N ILE A 630 -24.76 15.43 29.30
CA ILE A 630 -24.61 16.38 28.18
C ILE A 630 -25.89 17.19 27.97
N VAL A 631 -27.07 16.55 28.01
CA VAL A 631 -28.35 17.25 27.87
C VAL A 631 -28.55 18.23 29.01
N LEU A 632 -28.20 17.85 30.24
CA LEU A 632 -28.24 18.72 31.41
C LEU A 632 -27.28 19.91 31.27
N GLU A 633 -26.03 19.66 30.85
CA GLU A 633 -25.02 20.70 30.59
C GLU A 633 -25.47 21.70 29.52
N ASP A 634 -26.08 21.22 28.43
CA ASP A 634 -26.46 22.05 27.29
C ASP A 634 -27.81 22.75 27.47
N THR A 635 -28.76 22.14 28.19
CA THR A 635 -30.15 22.61 28.25
C THR A 635 -30.57 23.11 29.63
N GLY A 636 -29.78 22.81 30.68
CA GLY A 636 -30.13 23.06 32.07
C GLY A 636 -31.17 22.08 32.65
N THR A 637 -31.58 21.07 31.89
CA THR A 637 -32.61 20.10 32.29
C THR A 637 -32.20 18.68 31.93
N GLN A 638 -32.49 17.71 32.80
CA GLN A 638 -32.34 16.29 32.53
C GLN A 638 -33.41 15.75 31.57
N LEU A 639 -33.19 14.56 31.03
CA LEU A 639 -34.17 13.89 30.17
C LEU A 639 -35.41 13.51 30.98
N GLN A 640 -36.56 13.99 30.54
CA GLN A 640 -37.81 13.71 31.22
C GLN A 640 -38.53 12.55 30.56
N TRP A 641 -38.98 11.60 31.36
CA TRP A 641 -39.74 10.42 30.92
C TRP A 641 -41.20 10.58 31.31
N ARG A 642 -42.14 10.41 30.38
CA ARG A 642 -43.57 10.63 30.70
C ARG A 642 -44.07 9.72 31.82
N HIS A 643 -43.65 8.46 31.82
CA HIS A 643 -44.13 7.47 32.80
C HIS A 643 -43.56 7.66 34.21
N ILE A 644 -42.47 8.42 34.37
CA ILE A 644 -41.85 8.74 35.67
C ILE A 644 -42.18 10.16 36.11
N HIS A 645 -42.10 11.13 35.20
CA HIS A 645 -42.14 12.56 35.49
C HIS A 645 -43.45 13.23 35.06
N GLY A 646 -44.35 12.51 34.37
CA GLY A 646 -45.63 13.03 33.93
C GLY A 646 -46.60 13.18 35.10
N THR A 647 -47.17 14.37 35.25
CA THR A 647 -48.18 14.62 36.30
C THR A 647 -49.59 14.20 35.89
N LYS A 648 -49.84 14.08 34.59
CA LYS A 648 -51.13 13.71 33.97
C LYS A 648 -50.89 12.83 32.76
N ILE A 649 -51.93 12.08 32.35
CA ILE A 649 -51.86 11.22 31.18
C ILE A 649 -51.52 12.03 29.91
N ASP A 650 -51.99 13.27 29.79
CA ASP A 650 -51.76 14.12 28.62
C ASP A 650 -50.53 15.03 28.70
N ASP A 651 -49.64 14.79 29.67
CA ASP A 651 -48.42 15.56 29.85
C ASP A 651 -47.31 15.09 28.89
N TYR A 652 -47.47 15.43 27.61
CA TYR A 652 -46.57 15.04 26.51
C TYR A 652 -45.44 16.06 26.23
N GLY A 653 -45.42 17.20 26.92
CA GLY A 653 -44.52 18.32 26.63
C GLY A 653 -43.08 18.03 27.07
N GLY A 654 -42.17 17.85 26.11
CA GLY A 654 -40.74 17.65 26.37
C GLY A 654 -40.41 16.38 27.15
N LYS A 655 -41.26 15.35 27.05
CA LYS A 655 -41.07 14.06 27.74
C LYS A 655 -41.01 12.91 26.74
N ILE A 656 -40.04 12.02 26.92
CA ILE A 656 -39.91 10.78 26.15
C ILE A 656 -41.08 9.86 26.48
N LEU A 657 -41.83 9.47 25.45
CA LEU A 657 -42.96 8.54 25.53
C LEU A 657 -42.50 7.11 25.36
N GLN A 658 -41.57 6.91 24.44
CA GLN A 658 -41.07 5.60 24.06
C GLN A 658 -39.59 5.71 23.69
N TRP A 659 -38.80 4.78 24.23
CA TRP A 659 -37.46 4.49 23.76
C TRP A 659 -37.46 3.06 23.22
N ALA A 660 -37.28 2.90 21.91
CA ALA A 660 -37.11 1.61 21.26
C ALA A 660 -35.61 1.25 21.18
N GLY A 661 -35.24 0.03 21.56
CA GLY A 661 -33.88 -0.49 21.40
C GLY A 661 -33.85 -1.73 20.51
N ASP A 662 -32.68 -2.04 19.96
CA ASP A 662 -32.41 -3.32 19.32
C ASP A 662 -32.47 -4.48 20.34
N GLN A 663 -32.64 -5.74 19.89
CA GLN A 663 -32.84 -6.94 20.71
C GLN A 663 -31.59 -7.38 21.51
N HIS A 664 -30.62 -6.48 21.74
CA HIS A 664 -29.43 -6.80 22.54
C HIS A 664 -29.73 -6.75 24.05
N SER A 665 -29.54 -7.86 24.75
CA SER A 665 -29.86 -8.03 26.19
C SER A 665 -29.13 -7.00 27.09
N GLY A 666 -27.88 -6.66 26.78
CA GLY A 666 -27.12 -5.65 27.49
C GLY A 666 -27.70 -4.23 27.36
N GLN A 667 -28.28 -3.88 26.22
CA GLN A 667 -28.87 -2.55 26.00
C GLN A 667 -30.14 -2.40 26.83
N ALA A 668 -31.02 -3.40 26.79
CA ALA A 668 -32.25 -3.41 27.58
C ALA A 668 -31.97 -3.35 29.10
N LYS A 669 -31.00 -4.15 29.58
CA LYS A 669 -30.62 -4.15 31.01
C LYS A 669 -30.01 -2.82 31.45
N GLY A 670 -29.12 -2.23 30.63
CA GLY A 670 -28.52 -0.93 30.93
C GLY A 670 -29.55 0.20 31.02
N GLN A 671 -30.57 0.18 30.17
CA GLN A 671 -31.69 1.13 30.22
C GLN A 671 -32.52 0.99 31.51
N VAL A 672 -32.85 -0.25 31.91
CA VAL A 672 -33.61 -0.51 33.14
C VAL A 672 -32.81 -0.12 34.39
N SER A 673 -31.54 -0.51 34.49
CA SER A 673 -30.70 -0.16 35.64
C SER A 673 -30.51 1.35 35.81
N PHE A 674 -30.50 2.11 34.71
CA PHE A 674 -30.47 3.57 34.77
C PHE A 674 -31.81 4.15 35.25
N ALA A 675 -32.94 3.64 34.73
CA ALA A 675 -34.27 4.08 35.18
C ALA A 675 -34.48 3.84 36.68
N ASP A 676 -34.03 2.69 37.21
CA ASP A 676 -34.11 2.36 38.64
C ASP A 676 -33.32 3.34 39.53
N MET A 677 -32.15 3.82 39.08
CA MET A 677 -31.37 4.84 39.80
C MET A 677 -32.13 6.17 39.91
N ASN A 678 -32.70 6.65 38.80
CA ASN A 678 -33.46 7.90 38.79
C ASN A 678 -34.76 7.83 39.62
N VAL A 679 -35.36 6.65 39.77
CA VAL A 679 -36.49 6.45 40.69
C VAL A 679 -36.03 6.51 42.14
N SER A 680 -34.85 5.98 42.47
CA SER A 680 -34.30 5.99 43.83
C SER A 680 -33.85 7.37 44.30
N GLU A 681 -33.30 8.23 43.42
CA GLU A 681 -32.91 9.62 43.76
C GLU A 681 -34.11 10.56 43.93
N ASN A 682 -35.24 10.29 43.28
CA ASN A 682 -36.48 11.08 43.46
C ASN A 682 -37.28 10.68 44.73
N LEU A 683 -36.93 9.55 45.35
CA LEU A 683 -37.55 9.04 46.59
C LEU A 683 -36.73 9.36 47.85
N SER A 684 -35.55 9.94 47.70
CA SER A 684 -34.72 10.52 48.76
C SER A 684 -34.84 12.04 48.80
#